data_AF-A0A672Q8N3-F1
#
_entry.id   AF-A0A672Q8N3-F1
#
_cell.length_a   1.000
_cell.length_b   1.000
_cell.length_c   1.000
_cell.angle_alpha   90.00
_cell.angle_beta   90.00
_cell.angle_gamma   90.00
#
_symmetry.space_group_name_H-M   'P 1'
#
loop_
_entity.id
_entity.type
_entity.pdbx_description
1 polymer ?
#
loop_
_entity_poly.entity_id
_entity_poly.type
_entity_poly.pdbx_seq_one_letter_code
_entity_poly.pdbx_strand_id
1 'polypeptide(L)'
;MEVKLLFLTVVLLSSPLLTLCDPLFVLSAPNLLRVGSSENLFVEAQDYSGAALDVKIIVKNHPKKDKEILSKSVTLTADNNFQILTDIKAKTKDPKLRDEQQAVRKMTAQAYETKGGSNNYLYIGIDAAELQIGDPMRVYLGTGQSPGVSGQDFTYMILSKGQIVKADRFKRSGESLVTLPVTVTKDMVPSFRFVAYYHVGSSEVVSDSVWVDVKDTCMGTLQIDVKEKMYSYRTGDEVKLQITGDPGAKVGLVVVDKAVNKNRLTQTKIWDIIEKHDTGCTAGGGRDSMGVFTDAGLMFESSTAGGTNTRTTADCSFLSKRRRRSVSFSCFHQVRVEFMETEDVCSSASKKGKYRTTVSVDKGSSIAVSYVIIPMTLGNHDIEVKASAYEAMFSDGVRKTLKVVSEGVLISLRRENVELNPAKNGEKPLAFKADIPADRLPDTPADTYISITAEEITQTVEQAISGSFMGRFIVQPRGSGEQNMMLMTLPLIATHYLDSTNQWDTVGMERRNEAVNHISTGYQRQLGYRKSDGSYAAWRDRPSSTWLTAYVAKVFSMAHNLVIIEENVICSALKWLMLHKQIQDGSFKEESAVMQGEMVGDVRGKDADASLTAFVVIAMQEASEICAGPVASLHLSIMLAVSFLEGRLPQLTNPYAIAMTSYAMANANKLNKDILMKHSTQHEAGRSWTVPGQHHHSLEATAYAVLALVKDKDFDKAGEAVHWLNRQQSHYGGSGTTQATIMVFQAVAEYRTQVKDRQNFNLNVELSVAGRSKPVRWAFKRDNMHLTRSDKVEINQEFNVTAKGTGTATLSVLTLYYARPVEKKSDCTFFDLTVKMEKDPEQKREAIYVNKNANDKTDATMTILEIGIPTGFTVETRDLEELSSGKERYIQKYENNKVLSERGSLILYLDKVSHKEKEVISFRMHKLYNVGLLQPAAVTIYEYYSPDARCTKFFHPERTNGALYKLCKGDLCQCAEVNCSYQKKNRVSDEERLNKACEAGMDYVYKATVVGMDLKQDSDIYDMKVELVLKKGTDEEVEGKVRLFLARPSCRGHLGLVEGKSYLIMGRSVDLPKLGGSLQYILGEQTWIEYWPTREESPTPEHRERYIGITKLKNSLLRYRCTS
;
A
#
# COMPACT_ATOMS: atom_id res chain seq x y z
N MET A 1 -18.31 -0.80 73.94
CA MET A 1 -19.64 -1.08 74.54
C MET A 1 -19.97 -2.53 74.27
N GLU A 2 -20.03 -3.31 75.36
CA GLU A 2 -20.72 -4.60 75.59
C GLU A 2 -20.82 -5.60 74.43
N VAL A 3 -20.07 -6.72 74.43
CA VAL A 3 -20.13 -7.92 75.30
C VAL A 3 -21.46 -8.69 75.20
N LYS A 4 -21.40 -9.90 74.64
CA LYS A 4 -21.78 -11.19 75.28
C LYS A 4 -21.46 -12.35 74.32
N LEU A 5 -20.46 -13.21 74.58
CA LEU A 5 -20.33 -14.30 75.58
C LEU A 5 -21.13 -15.58 75.27
N LEU A 6 -20.45 -16.70 75.56
CA LEU A 6 -20.91 -18.05 75.92
C LEU A 6 -21.12 -19.07 74.79
N PHE A 7 -20.59 -20.31 74.84
CA PHE A 7 -19.62 -21.03 75.70
C PHE A 7 -19.58 -22.50 75.21
N LEU A 8 -18.44 -23.20 75.45
CA LEU A 8 -18.29 -24.60 75.96
C LEU A 8 -19.06 -25.77 75.29
N THR A 9 -18.61 -27.04 75.16
CA THR A 9 -17.55 -27.91 75.74
C THR A 9 -17.64 -29.26 74.96
N VAL A 10 -16.57 -29.99 74.57
CA VAL A 10 -15.83 -31.04 75.36
C VAL A 10 -16.80 -32.21 75.73
N VAL A 11 -16.63 -33.51 75.41
CA VAL A 11 -15.47 -34.40 75.59
C VAL A 11 -15.78 -35.86 75.11
N LEU A 12 -14.71 -36.55 74.64
CA LEU A 12 -14.30 -37.99 74.71
C LEU A 12 -15.17 -39.19 74.23
N LEU A 13 -14.47 -40.02 73.43
CA LEU A 13 -14.26 -41.49 73.48
C LEU A 13 -15.45 -42.46 73.42
N SER A 14 -15.49 -43.32 72.38
CA SER A 14 -15.05 -44.75 72.45
C SER A 14 -15.60 -45.63 71.31
N SER A 15 -14.67 -46.16 70.50
CA SER A 15 -14.63 -47.53 69.90
C SER A 15 -15.72 -47.96 68.88
N PRO A 16 -15.51 -49.07 68.13
CA PRO A 16 -15.23 -49.08 66.70
C PRO A 16 -16.44 -49.49 65.84
N LEU A 17 -16.71 -48.76 64.77
CA LEU A 17 -17.66 -49.18 63.74
C LEU A 17 -16.92 -49.27 62.40
N LEU A 18 -16.72 -50.52 61.99
CA LEU A 18 -16.54 -51.03 60.63
C LEU A 18 -16.50 -49.93 59.56
N THR A 19 -15.32 -49.72 58.98
CA THR A 19 -15.14 -48.99 57.72
C THR A 19 -15.90 -49.73 56.62
N LEU A 20 -17.15 -49.33 56.38
CA LEU A 20 -17.75 -49.49 55.05
C LEU A 20 -17.02 -48.50 54.15
N CYS A 21 -16.13 -48.99 53.28
CA CYS A 21 -15.70 -48.20 52.14
C CYS A 21 -16.95 -47.84 51.34
N ASP A 22 -17.26 -46.54 51.25
CA ASP A 22 -18.26 -46.09 50.31
C ASP A 22 -17.78 -46.42 48.88
N PRO A 23 -18.61 -47.05 48.04
CA PRO A 23 -18.24 -47.41 46.67
C PRO A 23 -17.92 -46.15 45.87
N LEU A 24 -16.76 -46.15 45.19
CA LEU A 24 -16.29 -45.01 44.39
C LEU A 24 -16.82 -45.12 42.96
N PHE A 25 -17.67 -44.18 42.56
CA PHE A 25 -18.20 -44.11 41.20
C PHE A 25 -17.30 -43.26 40.29
N VAL A 26 -16.75 -43.87 39.26
CA VAL A 26 -15.84 -43.25 38.30
C VAL A 26 -16.56 -43.07 36.96
N LEU A 27 -16.59 -41.84 36.46
CA LEU A 27 -17.00 -41.51 35.10
C LEU A 27 -15.80 -40.90 34.38
N SER A 28 -15.23 -41.64 33.44
CA SER A 28 -14.18 -41.11 32.56
C SER A 28 -14.82 -40.63 31.25
N ALA A 29 -14.72 -39.32 31.02
CA ALA A 29 -15.29 -38.62 29.88
C ALA A 29 -14.26 -37.62 29.31
N PRO A 30 -14.28 -37.35 27.99
CA PRO A 30 -13.47 -36.28 27.42
C PRO A 30 -13.85 -34.91 28.03
N ASN A 31 -12.86 -34.09 28.38
CA ASN A 31 -13.07 -32.73 28.89
C ASN A 31 -13.87 -31.82 27.93
N LEU A 32 -13.96 -32.17 26.64
CA LEU A 32 -14.71 -31.45 25.62
C LEU A 32 -15.60 -32.39 24.80
N LEU A 33 -16.91 -32.41 25.08
CA LEU A 33 -17.89 -33.14 24.28
C LEU A 33 -18.12 -32.43 22.94
N ARG A 34 -17.74 -33.09 21.84
CA ARG A 34 -17.88 -32.53 20.50
C ARG A 34 -19.26 -32.83 19.95
N VAL A 35 -19.83 -31.82 19.33
CA VAL A 35 -21.18 -31.90 18.79
C VAL A 35 -21.13 -32.54 17.40
N GLY A 36 -21.50 -33.81 17.31
CA GLY A 36 -21.69 -34.59 16.07
C GLY A 36 -21.06 -35.98 16.10
N SER A 37 -20.26 -36.32 17.13
CA SER A 37 -19.46 -37.54 17.26
C SER A 37 -19.94 -38.43 18.41
N SER A 38 -19.89 -39.76 18.24
CA SER A 38 -20.02 -40.71 19.35
C SER A 38 -18.73 -40.68 20.16
N GLU A 39 -18.79 -40.24 21.40
CA GLU A 39 -17.70 -40.28 22.36
C GLU A 39 -17.93 -41.42 23.35
N ASN A 40 -16.91 -42.25 23.57
CA ASN A 40 -17.00 -43.36 24.53
C ASN A 40 -16.80 -42.81 25.94
N LEU A 41 -17.77 -43.09 26.80
CA LEU A 41 -17.76 -42.81 28.23
C LEU A 41 -17.56 -44.12 28.96
N PHE A 42 -16.58 -44.15 29.84
CA PHE A 42 -16.37 -45.27 30.73
C PHE A 42 -17.03 -44.95 32.07
N VAL A 43 -17.88 -45.85 32.54
CA VAL A 43 -18.56 -45.75 33.83
C VAL A 43 -18.20 -46.97 34.64
N GLU A 44 -17.71 -46.77 35.85
CA GLU A 44 -17.31 -47.84 36.78
C GLU A 44 -17.80 -47.52 38.19
N ALA A 45 -18.20 -48.55 38.95
CA ALA A 45 -18.40 -48.49 40.38
C ALA A 45 -17.35 -49.36 41.08
N GLN A 46 -16.31 -48.74 41.63
CA GLN A 46 -15.22 -49.40 42.34
C GLN A 46 -15.64 -49.80 43.75
N ASP A 47 -15.21 -50.99 44.18
CA ASP A 47 -15.50 -51.59 45.49
C ASP A 47 -17.00 -51.78 45.80
N TYR A 48 -17.85 -51.85 44.75
CA TYR A 48 -19.27 -52.13 44.85
C TYR A 48 -19.58 -53.63 44.69
N SER A 49 -20.33 -54.22 45.63
CA SER A 49 -20.72 -55.64 45.64
C SER A 49 -22.24 -55.86 45.75
N GLY A 50 -23.04 -54.82 45.49
CA GLY A 50 -24.51 -54.84 45.60
C GLY A 50 -25.24 -55.35 44.33
N ALA A 51 -26.56 -55.13 44.27
CA ALA A 51 -27.39 -55.51 43.12
C ALA A 51 -27.10 -54.64 41.86
N ALA A 52 -27.64 -55.02 40.70
CA ALA A 52 -27.46 -54.25 39.46
C ALA A 52 -27.84 -52.77 39.63
N LEU A 53 -27.00 -51.87 39.12
CA LEU A 53 -27.09 -50.41 39.26
C LEU A 53 -27.47 -49.76 37.93
N ASP A 54 -28.63 -49.12 37.87
CA ASP A 54 -29.02 -48.28 36.72
C ASP A 54 -28.45 -46.86 36.85
N VAL A 55 -27.50 -46.53 35.98
CA VAL A 55 -26.81 -45.24 35.96
C VAL A 55 -27.31 -44.39 34.80
N LYS A 56 -27.87 -43.21 35.11
CA LYS A 56 -28.31 -42.23 34.10
C LYS A 56 -27.27 -41.13 33.90
N ILE A 57 -26.71 -41.04 32.70
CA ILE A 57 -25.73 -40.02 32.28
C ILE A 57 -26.46 -38.84 31.66
N ILE A 58 -26.18 -37.61 32.10
CA ILE A 58 -26.84 -36.39 31.62
C ILE A 58 -25.79 -35.35 31.17
N VAL A 59 -25.92 -34.86 29.94
CA VAL A 59 -25.07 -33.80 29.36
C VAL A 59 -25.84 -32.47 29.38
N LYS A 60 -25.27 -31.43 29.98
CA LYS A 60 -25.87 -30.08 30.07
C LYS A 60 -25.10 -29.03 29.25
N ASN A 61 -25.75 -27.91 28.94
CA ASN A 61 -25.13 -26.79 28.23
C ASN A 61 -24.06 -26.07 29.07
N HIS A 62 -22.97 -25.68 28.44
CA HIS A 62 -21.89 -24.90 29.06
C HIS A 62 -21.89 -23.46 28.51
N PRO A 63 -21.60 -22.42 29.32
CA PRO A 63 -21.22 -22.46 30.74
C PRO A 63 -22.39 -22.45 31.73
N LYS A 64 -23.62 -22.21 31.27
CA LYS A 64 -24.77 -21.92 32.15
C LYS A 64 -25.32 -23.12 32.93
N LYS A 65 -25.09 -24.36 32.48
CA LYS A 65 -25.50 -25.63 33.11
C LYS A 65 -27.01 -25.75 33.42
N ASP A 66 -27.86 -25.00 32.73
CA ASP A 66 -29.29 -24.85 32.99
C ASP A 66 -30.18 -25.68 32.05
N LYS A 67 -29.64 -26.24 30.97
CA LYS A 67 -30.40 -26.99 29.94
C LYS A 67 -29.78 -28.36 29.68
N GLU A 68 -30.58 -29.42 29.80
CA GLU A 68 -30.22 -30.78 29.38
C GLU A 68 -30.14 -30.87 27.85
N ILE A 69 -28.99 -31.32 27.34
CA ILE A 69 -28.69 -31.49 25.92
C ILE A 69 -28.99 -32.94 25.49
N LEU A 70 -28.65 -33.91 26.33
CA LEU A 70 -28.80 -35.35 26.08
C LEU A 70 -28.80 -36.12 27.40
N SER A 71 -29.52 -37.24 27.48
CA SER A 71 -29.32 -38.27 28.51
C SER A 71 -29.30 -39.69 27.93
N LYS A 72 -28.53 -40.59 28.58
CA LYS A 72 -28.41 -42.02 28.25
C LYS A 72 -28.31 -42.83 29.54
N SER A 73 -29.01 -43.96 29.64
CA SER A 73 -28.95 -44.84 30.81
C SER A 73 -28.15 -46.11 30.47
N VAL A 74 -27.39 -46.61 31.45
CA VAL A 74 -26.62 -47.86 31.39
C VAL A 74 -26.79 -48.65 32.69
N THR A 75 -26.67 -49.97 32.64
CA THR A 75 -26.81 -50.84 33.82
C THR A 75 -25.47 -51.51 34.13
N LEU A 76 -24.97 -51.32 35.35
CA LEU A 76 -23.76 -51.96 35.87
C LEU A 76 -24.17 -53.24 36.62
N THR A 77 -23.56 -54.37 36.29
CA THR A 77 -23.89 -55.69 36.85
C THR A 77 -22.64 -56.42 37.32
N ALA A 78 -22.77 -57.45 38.15
CA ALA A 78 -21.64 -58.29 38.53
C ALA A 78 -20.96 -58.93 37.30
N ASP A 79 -21.73 -59.28 36.26
CA ASP A 79 -21.22 -59.90 35.03
C ASP A 79 -20.31 -58.98 34.19
N ASN A 80 -20.47 -57.65 34.33
CA ASN A 80 -19.59 -56.67 33.69
C ASN A 80 -18.57 -56.06 34.65
N ASN A 81 -18.32 -56.70 35.81
CA ASN A 81 -17.47 -56.18 36.88
C ASN A 81 -17.84 -54.75 37.31
N PHE A 82 -19.13 -54.39 37.25
CA PHE A 82 -19.65 -53.05 37.49
C PHE A 82 -18.96 -51.94 36.68
N GLN A 83 -18.51 -52.26 35.47
CA GLN A 83 -17.92 -51.32 34.52
C GLN A 83 -18.54 -51.46 33.12
N ILE A 84 -18.74 -50.33 32.43
CA ILE A 84 -19.28 -50.33 31.07
C ILE A 84 -18.72 -49.17 30.25
N LEU A 85 -18.42 -49.44 28.97
CA LEU A 85 -18.08 -48.43 27.98
C LEU A 85 -19.33 -48.13 27.13
N THR A 86 -19.79 -46.88 27.12
CA THR A 86 -21.01 -46.47 26.40
C THR A 86 -20.76 -45.23 25.56
N ASP A 87 -21.30 -45.17 24.35
CA ASP A 87 -21.07 -44.05 23.44
C ASP A 87 -22.14 -42.94 23.56
N ILE A 88 -21.76 -41.67 23.44
CA ILE A 88 -22.67 -40.52 23.43
C ILE A 88 -22.43 -39.63 22.22
N LYS A 89 -23.50 -39.34 21.46
CA LYS A 89 -23.46 -38.48 20.27
C LYS A 89 -24.27 -37.20 20.44
N ALA A 90 -23.61 -36.06 20.61
CA ALA A 90 -24.26 -34.74 20.58
C ALA A 90 -24.48 -34.29 19.11
N LYS A 91 -25.47 -33.44 18.78
CA LYS A 91 -25.68 -32.84 17.44
C LYS A 91 -25.95 -31.34 17.58
N THR A 92 -25.45 -30.49 16.66
CA THR A 92 -25.71 -29.05 16.76
C THR A 92 -27.17 -28.88 16.40
N LYS A 93 -27.97 -28.35 17.32
CA LYS A 93 -29.40 -28.15 17.09
C LYS A 93 -29.65 -26.65 16.98
N ASP A 94 -29.08 -26.04 15.93
CA ASP A 94 -29.50 -24.70 15.52
C ASP A 94 -30.85 -24.83 14.81
N PRO A 95 -31.94 -24.27 15.37
CA PRO A 95 -33.29 -24.40 14.80
C PRO A 95 -33.43 -23.73 13.42
N LYS A 96 -32.44 -22.95 12.97
CA LYS A 96 -32.42 -22.30 11.65
C LYS A 96 -31.69 -23.11 10.57
N LEU A 97 -31.12 -24.29 10.89
CA LEU A 97 -30.34 -25.12 9.96
C LEU A 97 -30.94 -26.52 9.81
N ARG A 98 -30.84 -27.09 8.60
CA ARG A 98 -31.25 -28.47 8.30
C ARG A 98 -30.21 -29.48 8.81
N ASP A 99 -30.62 -30.73 9.06
CA ASP A 99 -29.75 -31.77 9.66
C ASP A 99 -28.46 -32.04 8.84
N GLU A 100 -28.53 -31.86 7.52
CA GLU A 100 -27.41 -32.00 6.57
C GLU A 100 -26.41 -30.83 6.60
N GLN A 101 -26.83 -29.67 7.12
CA GLN A 101 -26.03 -28.44 7.19
C GLN A 101 -25.32 -28.29 8.54
N GLN A 102 -25.49 -29.26 9.43
CA GLN A 102 -24.77 -29.35 10.69
C GLN A 102 -23.32 -29.76 10.40
N ALA A 103 -22.36 -29.02 10.93
CA ALA A 103 -20.94 -29.30 10.66
C ALA A 103 -20.50 -30.62 11.33
N VAL A 104 -19.79 -31.48 10.58
CA VAL A 104 -19.23 -32.75 11.07
C VAL A 104 -17.70 -32.76 10.85
N ARG A 105 -16.92 -33.11 11.87
CA ARG A 105 -15.46 -33.29 11.78
C ARG A 105 -15.07 -34.62 12.45
N LYS A 106 -14.27 -35.44 11.78
CA LYS A 106 -13.80 -36.74 12.29
C LYS A 106 -12.37 -36.62 12.84
N MET A 107 -12.06 -37.36 13.90
CA MET A 107 -10.70 -37.61 14.39
C MET A 107 -10.59 -39.07 14.86
N THR A 108 -9.37 -39.61 14.84
CA THR A 108 -9.04 -40.95 15.31
C THR A 108 -7.91 -40.80 16.33
N ALA A 109 -8.09 -41.31 17.54
CA ALA A 109 -7.02 -41.41 18.54
C ALA A 109 -6.34 -42.77 18.41
N GLN A 110 -5.01 -42.81 18.55
CA GLN A 110 -4.23 -44.04 18.57
C GLN A 110 -3.89 -44.39 20.02
N ALA A 111 -3.83 -45.69 20.33
CA ALA A 111 -3.41 -46.15 21.66
C ALA A 111 -1.89 -45.96 21.83
N TYR A 112 -1.45 -45.77 23.07
CA TYR A 112 -0.03 -45.67 23.42
C TYR A 112 0.67 -47.02 23.19
N GLU A 113 1.75 -47.03 22.41
CA GLU A 113 2.54 -48.20 22.08
C GLU A 113 3.59 -48.45 23.18
N THR A 114 3.41 -49.53 23.95
CA THR A 114 4.37 -49.94 25.00
C THR A 114 5.58 -50.65 24.41
N LYS A 115 6.74 -50.55 25.08
CA LYS A 115 7.99 -51.10 24.54
C LYS A 115 7.93 -52.63 24.52
N GLY A 116 7.89 -53.21 23.32
CA GLY A 116 7.79 -54.67 23.15
C GLY A 116 6.48 -55.28 23.65
N GLY A 117 5.41 -54.50 23.82
CA GLY A 117 4.12 -54.99 24.33
C GLY A 117 4.11 -55.27 25.84
N SER A 118 4.93 -54.54 26.61
CA SER A 118 5.12 -54.73 28.06
C SER A 118 3.87 -54.48 28.91
N ASN A 119 2.86 -53.79 28.37
CA ASN A 119 1.67 -53.33 29.09
C ASN A 119 1.97 -52.43 30.31
N ASN A 120 3.11 -51.74 30.31
CA ASN A 120 3.43 -50.72 31.30
C ASN A 120 2.98 -49.33 30.83
N TYR A 121 2.18 -48.64 31.65
CA TYR A 121 1.59 -47.35 31.34
C TYR A 121 1.81 -46.33 32.46
N LEU A 122 1.68 -45.06 32.10
CA LEU A 122 1.61 -43.93 33.00
C LEU A 122 0.46 -43.04 32.52
N TYR A 123 -0.35 -42.56 33.45
CA TYR A 123 -1.42 -41.61 33.20
C TYR A 123 -1.27 -40.42 34.15
N ILE A 124 -1.29 -39.21 33.59
CA ILE A 124 -1.26 -37.96 34.34
C ILE A 124 -2.65 -37.33 34.32
N GLY A 125 -3.27 -37.22 35.50
CA GLY A 125 -4.50 -36.46 35.71
C GLY A 125 -4.25 -35.16 36.47
N ILE A 126 -5.02 -34.12 36.18
CA ILE A 126 -4.98 -32.85 36.92
C ILE A 126 -6.41 -32.51 37.34
N ASP A 127 -6.60 -32.08 38.61
CA ASP A 127 -7.92 -31.86 39.21
C ASP A 127 -8.56 -30.50 38.91
N ALA A 128 -8.01 -29.73 37.97
CA ALA A 128 -8.46 -28.39 37.64
C ALA A 128 -8.51 -28.16 36.12
N ALA A 129 -9.57 -27.51 35.66
CA ALA A 129 -9.80 -27.21 34.24
C ALA A 129 -9.25 -25.83 33.82
N GLU A 130 -9.06 -24.91 34.76
CA GLU A 130 -8.52 -23.57 34.53
C GLU A 130 -7.82 -23.12 35.83
N LEU A 131 -6.56 -22.68 35.73
CA LEU A 131 -5.73 -22.35 36.89
C LEU A 131 -5.32 -20.87 36.89
N GLN A 132 -5.15 -20.29 38.08
CA GLN A 132 -4.61 -18.94 38.28
C GLN A 132 -3.31 -18.99 39.09
N ILE A 133 -2.52 -17.91 39.00
CA ILE A 133 -1.27 -17.78 39.76
C ILE A 133 -1.58 -17.86 41.25
N GLY A 134 -0.93 -18.78 41.95
CA GLY A 134 -1.11 -19.03 43.39
C GLY A 134 -2.06 -20.18 43.71
N ASP A 135 -2.81 -20.71 42.74
CA ASP A 135 -3.70 -21.84 42.97
C ASP A 135 -2.90 -23.11 43.29
N PRO A 136 -3.28 -23.88 44.32
CA PRO A 136 -2.77 -25.24 44.51
C PRO A 136 -3.50 -26.19 43.55
N MET A 137 -2.75 -26.98 42.78
CA MET A 137 -3.27 -28.06 41.95
C MET A 137 -2.74 -29.42 42.43
N ARG A 138 -3.52 -30.47 42.24
CA ARG A 138 -3.08 -31.85 42.48
C ARG A 138 -2.89 -32.57 41.17
N VAL A 139 -1.70 -33.13 41.00
CA VAL A 139 -1.34 -33.96 39.85
C VAL A 139 -1.41 -35.42 40.29
N TYR A 140 -2.24 -36.21 39.60
CA TYR A 140 -2.40 -37.63 39.81
C TYR A 140 -1.54 -38.41 38.83
N LEU A 141 -0.69 -39.29 39.33
CA LEU A 141 0.14 -40.18 38.54
C LEU A 141 -0.33 -41.62 38.75
N GLY A 142 -1.08 -42.15 37.79
CA GLY A 142 -1.62 -43.51 37.82
C GLY A 142 -0.81 -44.45 36.93
N THR A 143 -0.49 -45.64 37.42
CA THR A 143 0.19 -46.68 36.61
C THR A 143 -0.74 -47.83 36.20
N GLY A 144 -1.99 -47.84 36.68
CA GLY A 144 -2.89 -48.99 36.50
C GLY A 144 -2.26 -50.31 36.96
N GLN A 145 -2.60 -51.41 36.27
CA GLN A 145 -2.05 -52.76 36.51
C GLN A 145 -0.74 -53.03 35.74
N SER A 146 0.17 -52.06 35.69
CA SER A 146 1.45 -52.22 34.99
C SER A 146 2.33 -53.28 35.69
N PRO A 147 2.66 -54.41 35.04
CA PRO A 147 3.35 -55.54 35.68
C PRO A 147 4.79 -55.21 36.09
N GLY A 148 5.42 -54.22 35.46
CA GLY A 148 6.80 -53.81 35.71
C GLY A 148 7.03 -52.90 36.91
N VAL A 149 5.99 -52.49 37.64
CA VAL A 149 6.11 -51.44 38.68
C VAL A 149 6.38 -52.05 40.07
N SER A 150 7.62 -51.98 40.55
CA SER A 150 8.03 -52.44 41.89
C SER A 150 9.00 -51.47 42.57
N GLY A 151 8.47 -50.46 43.26
CA GLY A 151 9.27 -49.54 44.09
C GLY A 151 10.28 -48.66 43.34
N GLN A 152 9.89 -48.16 42.16
CA GLN A 152 10.73 -47.36 41.26
C GLN A 152 10.66 -45.86 41.55
N ASP A 153 11.64 -45.13 41.05
CA ASP A 153 11.68 -43.67 41.13
C ASP A 153 10.96 -43.03 39.94
N PHE A 154 10.12 -42.06 40.25
CA PHE A 154 9.42 -41.21 39.28
C PHE A 154 10.15 -39.88 39.17
N THR A 155 10.35 -39.43 37.94
CA THR A 155 10.88 -38.09 37.65
C THR A 155 9.80 -37.29 36.96
N TYR A 156 9.57 -36.05 37.41
CA TYR A 156 8.65 -35.12 36.75
C TYR A 156 9.31 -33.79 36.46
N MET A 157 8.82 -33.12 35.41
CA MET A 157 9.32 -31.86 34.90
C MET A 157 8.15 -30.94 34.52
N ILE A 158 8.33 -29.64 34.76
CA ILE A 158 7.39 -28.59 34.37
C ILE A 158 8.09 -27.73 33.32
N LEU A 159 7.49 -27.62 32.14
CA LEU A 159 8.01 -26.84 31.02
C LEU A 159 7.11 -25.65 30.75
N SER A 160 7.67 -24.46 30.56
CA SER A 160 6.92 -23.29 30.09
C SER A 160 7.83 -22.45 29.18
N LYS A 161 7.27 -21.87 28.12
CA LYS A 161 8.01 -21.02 27.15
C LYS A 161 9.23 -21.75 26.54
N GLY A 162 9.11 -23.07 26.34
CA GLY A 162 10.20 -23.90 25.81
C GLY A 162 11.37 -24.15 26.79
N GLN A 163 11.21 -23.83 28.08
CA GLN A 163 12.23 -24.02 29.12
C GLN A 163 11.75 -24.92 30.24
N ILE A 164 12.67 -25.64 30.89
CA ILE A 164 12.40 -26.43 32.10
C ILE A 164 12.40 -25.48 33.29
N VAL A 165 11.21 -25.25 33.87
CA VAL A 165 11.01 -24.35 35.01
C VAL A 165 11.27 -25.08 36.33
N LYS A 166 10.91 -26.36 36.41
CA LYS A 166 11.12 -27.22 37.59
C LYS A 166 11.32 -28.68 37.18
N ALA A 167 12.18 -29.39 37.88
CA ALA A 167 12.37 -30.84 37.75
C ALA A 167 12.62 -31.45 39.14
N ASP A 168 12.05 -32.62 39.43
CA ASP A 168 12.17 -33.28 40.73
C ASP A 168 11.97 -34.80 40.61
N ARG A 169 12.42 -35.55 41.61
CA ARG A 169 12.37 -37.02 41.64
C ARG A 169 11.93 -37.55 43.00
N PHE A 170 11.04 -38.53 43.00
CA PHE A 170 10.56 -39.18 44.22
C PHE A 170 10.41 -40.70 44.04
N LYS A 171 10.52 -41.44 45.15
CA LYS A 171 10.40 -42.90 45.16
C LYS A 171 8.99 -43.33 45.55
N ARG A 172 8.38 -44.25 44.78
CA ARG A 172 7.03 -44.75 45.06
C ARG A 172 7.04 -45.95 46.01
N SER A 173 6.14 -45.98 47.00
CA SER A 173 5.91 -47.11 47.91
C SER A 173 4.45 -47.60 47.84
N GLY A 174 4.20 -48.73 47.16
CA GLY A 174 2.97 -49.53 47.30
C GLY A 174 1.70 -49.06 46.55
N GLU A 175 1.38 -47.77 46.52
CA GLU A 175 0.09 -47.27 45.98
C GLU A 175 0.10 -47.14 44.44
N SER A 176 -0.99 -47.56 43.77
CA SER A 176 -1.14 -47.51 42.30
C SER A 176 -1.35 -46.11 41.72
N LEU A 177 -1.75 -45.15 42.57
CA LEU A 177 -2.00 -43.75 42.24
C LEU A 177 -1.20 -42.85 43.19
N VAL A 178 -0.32 -42.01 42.67
CA VAL A 178 0.43 -41.02 43.46
C VAL A 178 -0.16 -39.62 43.24
N THR A 179 -0.36 -38.86 44.31
CA THR A 179 -0.85 -37.47 44.23
C THR A 179 0.25 -36.49 44.60
N LEU A 180 0.56 -35.55 43.71
CA LEU A 180 1.57 -34.51 43.91
C LEU A 180 0.91 -33.12 44.03
N PRO A 181 1.14 -32.38 45.13
CA PRO A 181 0.72 -30.99 45.23
C PRO A 181 1.70 -30.08 44.47
N VAL A 182 1.17 -29.24 43.57
CA VAL A 182 1.95 -28.26 42.82
C VAL A 182 1.24 -26.91 42.90
N THR A 183 1.96 -25.84 43.22
CA THR A 183 1.40 -24.47 43.22
C THR A 183 1.76 -23.78 41.91
N VAL A 184 0.77 -23.14 41.28
CA VAL A 184 0.98 -22.41 40.02
C VAL A 184 1.75 -21.11 40.28
N THR A 185 2.89 -20.94 39.62
CA THR A 185 3.77 -19.77 39.80
C THR A 185 3.72 -18.84 38.59
N LYS A 186 4.31 -17.63 38.71
CA LYS A 186 4.34 -16.64 37.62
C LYS A 186 5.08 -17.13 36.38
N ASP A 187 6.04 -18.04 36.55
CA ASP A 187 6.86 -18.56 35.44
C ASP A 187 6.09 -19.55 34.57
N MET A 188 4.96 -20.06 35.06
CA MET A 188 4.08 -21.04 34.40
C MET A 188 2.98 -20.40 33.52
N VAL A 189 2.98 -19.06 33.38
CA VAL A 189 2.02 -18.28 32.56
C VAL A 189 2.61 -18.05 31.16
N PRO A 190 1.83 -18.16 30.06
CA PRO A 190 0.38 -18.39 30.00
C PRO A 190 -0.02 -19.87 30.04
N SER A 191 0.89 -20.78 29.73
CA SER A 191 0.65 -22.20 29.84
C SER A 191 1.94 -22.94 30.20
N PHE A 192 1.79 -24.17 30.67
CA PHE A 192 2.90 -25.05 30.98
C PHE A 192 2.56 -26.51 30.65
N ARG A 193 3.59 -27.32 30.46
CA ARG A 193 3.50 -28.77 30.27
C ARG A 193 4.03 -29.48 31.49
N PHE A 194 3.31 -30.48 31.96
CA PHE A 194 3.77 -31.38 33.01
C PHE A 194 4.14 -32.71 32.35
N VAL A 195 5.39 -33.12 32.46
CA VAL A 195 5.91 -34.39 31.90
C VAL A 195 6.40 -35.25 33.05
N ALA A 196 6.01 -36.52 33.09
CA ALA A 196 6.54 -37.47 34.07
C ALA A 196 6.91 -38.79 33.42
N TYR A 197 7.90 -39.48 33.99
CA TYR A 197 8.34 -40.79 33.53
C TYR A 197 8.97 -41.64 34.65
N TYR A 198 9.02 -42.95 34.41
CA TYR A 198 9.72 -43.93 35.25
C TYR A 198 10.43 -45.00 34.40
N HIS A 199 11.38 -45.70 35.01
CA HIS A 199 12.17 -46.75 34.35
C HIS A 199 11.76 -48.15 34.81
N VAL A 200 11.45 -49.03 33.86
CA VAL A 200 11.24 -50.46 34.11
C VAL A 200 12.50 -51.23 33.74
N GLY A 201 13.22 -51.73 34.74
CA GLY A 201 14.53 -52.36 34.55
C GLY A 201 15.56 -51.38 33.95
N SER A 202 16.49 -51.90 33.15
CA SER A 202 17.48 -51.07 32.45
C SER A 202 17.04 -50.63 31.05
N SER A 203 15.99 -51.23 30.48
CA SER A 203 15.72 -51.13 29.03
C SER A 203 14.43 -50.42 28.65
N GLU A 204 13.52 -50.12 29.57
CA GLU A 204 12.24 -49.47 29.26
C GLU A 204 12.03 -48.17 30.05
N VAL A 205 11.49 -47.16 29.36
CA VAL A 205 11.01 -45.90 29.92
C VAL A 205 9.54 -45.77 29.59
N VAL A 206 8.74 -45.40 30.59
CA VAL A 206 7.30 -45.15 30.45
C VAL A 206 7.04 -43.71 30.84
N SER A 207 6.42 -42.95 29.95
CA SER A 207 6.24 -41.51 30.09
C SER A 207 4.86 -41.07 29.67
N ASP A 208 4.40 -39.98 30.25
CA ASP A 208 3.18 -39.28 29.83
C ASP A 208 3.35 -37.77 30.04
N SER A 209 2.53 -36.97 29.37
CA SER A 209 2.55 -35.52 29.49
C SER A 209 1.17 -34.91 29.38
N VAL A 210 0.97 -33.76 30.03
CA VAL A 210 -0.26 -32.99 29.95
C VAL A 210 0.06 -31.51 29.77
N TRP A 211 -0.65 -30.86 28.87
CA TRP A 211 -0.61 -29.40 28.70
C TRP A 211 -1.68 -28.75 29.56
N VAL A 212 -1.30 -27.67 30.25
CA VAL A 212 -2.15 -26.98 31.22
C VAL A 212 -2.19 -25.51 30.87
N ASP A 213 -3.41 -25.03 30.65
CA ASP A 213 -3.71 -23.62 30.39
C ASP A 213 -3.81 -22.85 31.71
N VAL A 214 -3.11 -21.72 31.81
CA VAL A 214 -3.19 -20.81 32.95
C VAL A 214 -3.83 -19.53 32.47
N LYS A 215 -4.74 -18.97 33.26
CA LYS A 215 -5.50 -17.79 32.85
C LYS A 215 -4.59 -16.64 32.42
N ASP A 216 -4.74 -16.23 31.16
CA ASP A 216 -4.11 -15.07 30.53
C ASP A 216 -4.32 -13.79 31.35
N THR A 217 -3.37 -13.51 32.24
CA THR A 217 -3.39 -12.33 33.12
C THR A 217 -2.07 -11.58 33.00
N CYS A 218 -2.09 -10.27 33.20
CA CYS A 218 -0.85 -9.50 33.30
C CYS A 218 -0.06 -9.97 34.52
N MET A 219 1.27 -10.07 34.41
CA MET A 219 2.15 -10.46 35.54
C MET A 219 2.15 -9.45 36.69
N GLY A 220 1.64 -8.25 36.43
CA GLY A 220 1.50 -7.12 37.34
C GLY A 220 0.14 -6.43 37.17
N THR A 221 -0.13 -5.42 37.99
CA THR A 221 -1.42 -4.72 37.96
C THR A 221 -1.32 -3.41 37.18
N LEU A 222 -2.29 -3.19 36.27
CA LEU A 222 -2.52 -1.89 35.64
C LEU A 222 -4.02 -1.72 35.43
N GLN A 223 -4.61 -0.75 36.11
CA GLN A 223 -6.02 -0.40 36.00
C GLN A 223 -6.16 1.07 35.63
N ILE A 224 -7.07 1.34 34.70
CA ILE A 224 -7.45 2.69 34.30
C ILE A 224 -8.95 2.81 34.50
N ASP A 225 -9.33 3.68 35.43
CA ASP A 225 -10.72 3.98 35.72
C ASP A 225 -11.02 5.45 35.42
N VAL A 226 -12.25 5.71 35.03
CA VAL A 226 -12.75 7.08 34.93
C VAL A 226 -13.33 7.45 36.29
N LYS A 227 -12.68 8.38 36.97
CA LYS A 227 -13.17 8.93 38.24
C LYS A 227 -14.46 9.70 37.95
N GLU A 228 -15.48 9.49 38.78
CA GLU A 228 -16.80 10.14 38.63
C GLU A 228 -17.47 9.84 37.27
N LYS A 229 -17.45 8.56 36.85
CA LYS A 229 -17.99 8.13 35.57
C LYS A 229 -19.45 8.56 35.35
N MET A 230 -19.69 9.37 34.32
CA MET A 230 -21.02 9.76 33.87
C MET A 230 -21.63 8.74 32.90
N TYR A 231 -22.97 8.73 32.78
CA TYR A 231 -23.70 7.85 31.85
C TYR A 231 -23.43 8.18 30.37
N SER A 232 -23.13 9.44 30.07
CA SER A 232 -22.77 9.93 28.73
C SER A 232 -21.92 11.18 28.84
N TYR A 233 -20.91 11.31 27.97
CA TYR A 233 -20.08 12.51 27.84
C TYR A 233 -20.46 13.28 26.58
N ARG A 234 -20.43 14.61 26.65
CA ARG A 234 -20.53 15.53 25.52
C ARG A 234 -19.13 15.87 24.99
N THR A 235 -19.05 16.30 23.74
CA THR A 235 -17.78 16.79 23.17
C THR A 235 -17.29 17.98 23.98
N GLY A 236 -16.07 17.88 24.53
CA GLY A 236 -15.45 18.94 25.33
C GLY A 236 -15.58 18.76 26.85
N ASP A 237 -16.33 17.76 27.33
CA ASP A 237 -16.39 17.46 28.77
C ASP A 237 -15.02 17.01 29.30
N GLU A 238 -14.65 17.48 30.50
CA GLU A 238 -13.43 17.06 31.19
C GLU A 238 -13.61 15.65 31.77
N VAL A 239 -12.63 14.77 31.55
CA VAL A 239 -12.65 13.39 32.04
C VAL A 239 -11.42 13.14 32.91
N LYS A 240 -11.64 12.79 34.18
CA LYS A 240 -10.56 12.48 35.13
C LYS A 240 -10.24 10.99 35.11
N LEU A 241 -9.01 10.65 34.73
CA LEU A 241 -8.52 9.27 34.71
C LEU A 241 -7.76 8.97 36.00
N GLN A 242 -8.12 7.88 36.66
CA GLN A 242 -7.38 7.29 37.76
C GLN A 242 -6.58 6.10 37.22
N ILE A 243 -5.26 6.17 37.34
CA ILE A 243 -4.33 5.15 36.84
C ILE A 243 -3.64 4.53 38.05
N THR A 244 -3.80 3.22 38.20
CA THR A 244 -3.21 2.43 39.30
C THR A 244 -2.32 1.36 38.70
N GLY A 245 -1.09 1.24 39.16
CA GLY A 245 -0.19 0.16 38.73
C GLY A 245 1.01 -0.04 39.66
N ASP A 246 1.86 -1.00 39.32
CA ASP A 246 2.96 -1.43 40.18
C ASP A 246 4.04 -0.34 40.38
N PRO A 247 4.75 -0.32 41.53
CA PRO A 247 5.76 0.70 41.83
C PRO A 247 6.87 0.78 40.77
N GLY A 248 7.18 1.99 40.31
CA GLY A 248 8.22 2.25 39.32
C GLY A 248 7.82 1.95 37.86
N ALA A 249 6.57 1.53 37.61
CA ALA A 249 6.06 1.28 36.26
C ALA A 249 5.98 2.57 35.43
N LYS A 250 6.33 2.47 34.14
CA LYS A 250 6.11 3.52 33.13
C LYS A 250 4.85 3.20 32.34
N VAL A 251 3.85 4.07 32.43
CA VAL A 251 2.56 3.87 31.75
C VAL A 251 2.47 4.71 30.49
N GLY A 252 2.29 4.06 29.34
CA GLY A 252 2.00 4.72 28.06
C GLY A 252 0.49 4.86 27.86
N LEU A 253 0.01 6.08 27.61
CA LEU A 253 -1.41 6.36 27.37
C LEU A 253 -1.63 6.78 25.92
N VAL A 254 -2.68 6.23 25.32
CA VAL A 254 -3.13 6.63 23.98
C VAL A 254 -4.65 6.62 23.94
N VAL A 255 -5.23 7.71 23.43
CA VAL A 255 -6.68 7.81 23.19
C VAL A 255 -6.90 7.56 21.71
N VAL A 256 -7.58 6.46 21.39
CA VAL A 256 -7.81 6.03 20.01
C VAL A 256 -9.31 6.01 19.75
N ASP A 257 -9.72 6.58 18.61
CA ASP A 257 -11.10 6.49 18.17
C ASP A 257 -11.51 5.02 17.94
N LYS A 258 -12.66 4.62 18.46
CA LYS A 258 -13.24 3.28 18.31
C LYS A 258 -13.45 2.89 16.83
N ALA A 259 -13.56 3.87 15.91
CA ALA A 259 -13.65 3.62 14.47
C ALA A 259 -12.36 3.00 13.88
N VAL A 260 -11.22 3.17 14.54
CA VAL A 260 -9.92 2.61 14.13
C VAL A 260 -9.78 1.17 14.68
N ASN A 261 -10.11 0.17 13.85
CA ASN A 261 -10.19 -1.23 14.28
C ASN A 261 -9.32 -2.20 13.45
N LYS A 262 -8.08 -1.83 13.15
CA LYS A 262 -7.09 -2.75 12.57
C LYS A 262 -5.84 -2.78 13.46
N ASN A 263 -5.32 -3.98 13.71
CA ASN A 263 -4.05 -4.24 14.40
C ASN A 263 -3.93 -3.77 15.87
N ARG A 264 -5.02 -3.69 16.65
CA ARG A 264 -4.97 -3.37 18.09
C ARG A 264 -4.08 -4.35 18.86
N LEU A 265 -3.14 -3.85 19.67
CA LEU A 265 -2.39 -4.65 20.63
C LEU A 265 -3.31 -5.08 21.78
N THR A 266 -3.34 -6.37 22.09
CA THR A 266 -4.11 -6.94 23.21
C THR A 266 -3.20 -7.86 24.00
N GLN A 267 -3.51 -8.07 25.28
CA GLN A 267 -2.73 -8.99 26.12
C GLN A 267 -2.68 -10.39 25.52
N THR A 268 -3.81 -10.90 25.00
CA THR A 268 -3.87 -12.17 24.26
C THR A 268 -2.91 -12.20 23.08
N LYS A 269 -2.73 -11.11 22.33
CA LYS A 269 -1.76 -11.10 21.22
C LYS A 269 -0.32 -11.15 21.70
N ILE A 270 -0.03 -10.60 22.88
CA ILE A 270 1.30 -10.70 23.48
C ILE A 270 1.53 -12.14 23.93
N TRP A 271 0.52 -12.76 24.58
CA TRP A 271 0.56 -14.17 24.94
C TRP A 271 0.63 -15.09 23.72
N ASP A 272 -0.13 -14.86 22.65
CA ASP A 272 -0.05 -15.58 21.37
C ASP A 272 1.38 -15.56 20.77
N ILE A 273 2.14 -14.47 20.98
CA ILE A 273 3.54 -14.38 20.52
C ILE A 273 4.46 -15.17 21.46
N ILE A 274 4.21 -15.12 22.76
CA ILE A 274 5.00 -15.85 23.76
C ILE A 274 4.72 -17.36 23.66
N GLU A 275 3.49 -17.79 23.42
CA GLU A 275 3.10 -19.20 23.20
C GLU A 275 3.75 -19.81 21.97
N LYS A 276 4.09 -19.01 20.95
CA LYS A 276 4.91 -19.49 19.82
C LYS A 276 6.32 -19.92 20.20
N HIS A 277 6.78 -19.59 21.41
CA HIS A 277 8.05 -20.05 21.96
C HIS A 277 7.89 -21.36 22.77
N ASP A 278 6.67 -21.87 22.97
CA ASP A 278 6.48 -23.28 23.39
C ASP A 278 6.90 -24.20 22.25
N THR A 279 7.84 -25.10 22.52
CA THR A 279 8.41 -26.03 21.54
C THR A 279 7.56 -27.30 21.36
N GLY A 280 6.57 -27.54 22.22
CA GLY A 280 5.68 -28.70 22.13
C GLY A 280 4.56 -28.55 21.09
N CYS A 281 4.18 -29.66 20.44
CA CYS A 281 3.23 -29.66 19.33
C CYS A 281 1.81 -30.09 19.68
N THR A 282 1.64 -30.87 20.75
CA THR A 282 0.36 -31.51 21.09
C THR A 282 -0.14 -31.03 22.46
N ALA A 283 -1.38 -31.34 22.82
CA ALA A 283 -1.92 -30.99 24.13
C ALA A 283 -1.50 -31.98 25.25
N GLY A 284 -0.58 -32.91 24.98
CA GLY A 284 -0.17 -33.97 25.90
C GLY A 284 -0.19 -35.36 25.25
N GLY A 285 0.30 -36.35 26.00
CA GLY A 285 0.50 -37.72 25.53
C GLY A 285 1.52 -37.84 24.41
N GLY A 286 1.52 -38.99 23.77
CA GLY A 286 2.40 -39.32 22.65
C GLY A 286 2.06 -40.71 22.12
N ARG A 287 2.54 -41.03 20.92
CA ARG A 287 2.32 -42.36 20.33
C ARG A 287 3.02 -43.48 21.12
N ASP A 288 4.21 -43.18 21.64
CA ASP A 288 5.04 -44.03 22.48
C ASP A 288 5.82 -43.14 23.47
N SER A 289 6.69 -43.75 24.29
CA SER A 289 7.44 -42.98 25.30
C SER A 289 8.30 -41.86 24.69
N MET A 290 8.99 -42.12 23.58
CA MET A 290 9.84 -41.11 22.93
C MET A 290 8.99 -40.04 22.24
N GLY A 291 7.82 -40.41 21.73
CA GLY A 291 6.80 -39.51 21.19
C GLY A 291 6.32 -38.51 22.24
N VAL A 292 6.10 -38.93 23.49
CA VAL A 292 5.72 -38.02 24.58
C VAL A 292 6.77 -36.94 24.81
N PHE A 293 8.05 -37.30 24.85
CA PHE A 293 9.14 -36.31 25.00
C PHE A 293 9.20 -35.38 23.78
N THR A 294 9.15 -35.94 22.57
CA THR A 294 9.23 -35.17 21.32
C THR A 294 8.06 -34.19 21.19
N ASP A 295 6.84 -34.62 21.50
CA ASP A 295 5.61 -33.85 21.41
C ASP A 295 5.52 -32.77 22.51
N ALA A 296 6.17 -32.99 23.65
CA ALA A 296 6.35 -32.00 24.71
C ALA A 296 7.53 -31.03 24.46
N GLY A 297 8.26 -31.19 23.35
CA GLY A 297 9.38 -30.31 22.98
C GLY A 297 10.70 -30.66 23.69
N LEU A 298 10.87 -31.90 24.13
CA LEU A 298 12.05 -32.43 24.80
C LEU A 298 12.84 -33.41 23.91
N MET A 299 14.15 -33.42 24.10
CA MET A 299 15.03 -34.47 23.60
C MET A 299 15.44 -35.36 24.78
N PHE A 300 15.30 -36.67 24.62
CA PHE A 300 15.66 -37.66 25.64
C PHE A 300 16.63 -38.68 25.06
N GLU A 301 17.66 -39.06 25.82
CA GLU A 301 18.62 -40.09 25.43
C GLU A 301 18.99 -40.94 26.65
N SER A 302 19.03 -42.26 26.46
CA SER A 302 19.39 -43.24 27.49
C SER A 302 20.35 -44.28 26.91
N SER A 303 21.31 -44.72 27.74
CA SER A 303 22.31 -45.73 27.38
C SER A 303 21.72 -47.06 26.92
N THR A 304 20.50 -47.39 27.34
CA THR A 304 19.90 -48.73 27.18
C THR A 304 18.43 -48.69 26.78
N ALA A 305 17.72 -47.58 27.00
CA ALA A 305 16.30 -47.45 26.68
C ALA A 305 16.00 -46.80 25.32
N GLY A 306 17.01 -46.27 24.62
CA GLY A 306 16.86 -45.53 23.35
C GLY A 306 16.78 -44.01 23.56
N GLY A 307 16.45 -43.27 22.50
CA GLY A 307 16.34 -41.81 22.55
C GLY A 307 15.40 -41.25 21.48
N THR A 308 15.06 -39.97 21.61
CA THR A 308 14.21 -39.22 20.66
C THR A 308 14.99 -38.84 19.40
N ASN A 309 14.32 -38.80 18.26
CA ASN A 309 14.89 -38.26 17.02
C ASN A 309 15.07 -36.73 17.10
N THR A 310 16.06 -36.18 16.39
CA THR A 310 16.33 -34.73 16.34
C THR A 310 15.28 -34.02 15.49
N ARG A 311 14.59 -33.02 16.06
CA ARG A 311 13.59 -32.21 15.34
C ARG A 311 14.28 -31.02 14.63
N THR A 312 14.10 -30.89 13.32
CA THR A 312 14.82 -29.92 12.47
C THR A 312 14.04 -28.64 12.14
N THR A 313 12.75 -28.56 12.49
CA THR A 313 11.88 -27.38 12.24
C THR A 313 11.03 -27.03 13.45
N ALA A 314 10.81 -25.73 13.66
CA ALA A 314 10.09 -25.19 14.82
C ALA A 314 8.56 -25.22 14.70
N ASP A 315 7.99 -25.40 13.51
CA ASP A 315 6.55 -25.26 13.29
C ASP A 315 5.74 -26.54 13.63
N CYS A 316 4.56 -26.35 14.23
CA CYS A 316 3.48 -27.33 14.37
C CYS A 316 2.20 -26.75 13.70
N SER A 317 1.43 -27.54 12.95
CA SER A 317 0.37 -27.02 12.08
C SER A 317 -1.03 -26.90 12.75
N PHE A 318 -1.60 -25.68 12.91
CA PHE A 318 -3.04 -25.47 13.20
C PHE A 318 -3.66 -24.18 12.58
N LEU A 319 -5.00 -24.21 12.38
CA LEU A 319 -5.84 -23.19 11.71
C LEU A 319 -7.02 -22.74 12.61
N SER A 320 -7.35 -21.43 12.59
CA SER A 320 -8.29 -20.72 13.48
C SER A 320 -9.68 -20.36 12.87
N LYS A 321 -10.65 -19.91 13.70
CA LYS A 321 -12.03 -19.49 13.32
C LYS A 321 -12.41 -18.10 13.87
N ARG A 322 -13.43 -17.44 13.25
CA ARG A 322 -13.93 -16.07 13.53
C ARG A 322 -15.47 -16.00 13.72
N ARG A 323 -15.99 -14.90 14.34
CA ARG A 323 -17.40 -14.60 14.79
C ARG A 323 -18.10 -13.42 14.05
N ARG A 324 -19.43 -13.24 14.25
CA ARG A 324 -20.44 -12.40 13.51
C ARG A 324 -21.09 -11.25 14.36
N ARG A 325 -21.85 -10.30 13.75
CA ARG A 325 -22.50 -9.05 14.31
C ARG A 325 -24.07 -9.03 14.27
N SER A 326 -24.72 -7.99 14.83
CA SER A 326 -26.18 -7.72 15.02
C SER A 326 -26.71 -6.38 14.39
N VAL A 327 -28.05 -6.08 14.48
CA VAL A 327 -28.84 -4.99 13.81
C VAL A 327 -29.84 -4.27 14.79
N SER A 328 -30.35 -3.05 14.46
CA SER A 328 -31.20 -2.09 15.26
C SER A 328 -32.47 -1.52 14.54
N PHE A 329 -33.35 -0.74 15.23
CA PHE A 329 -34.54 0.04 14.68
C PHE A 329 -34.93 1.34 15.50
N SER A 330 -35.89 2.21 15.01
CA SER A 330 -35.96 3.70 15.20
C SER A 330 -37.38 4.46 15.28
N CYS A 331 -37.49 5.85 15.36
CA CYS A 331 -38.72 6.83 15.43
C CYS A 331 -38.54 8.43 15.60
N PHE A 332 -39.13 9.34 14.80
CA PHE A 332 -38.61 10.60 14.14
C PHE A 332 -38.69 12.08 14.73
N HIS A 333 -37.93 13.09 14.21
CA HIS A 333 -37.76 14.53 14.66
C HIS A 333 -37.58 15.62 13.54
N GLN A 334 -38.06 16.87 13.70
CA GLN A 334 -37.81 18.00 12.76
C GLN A 334 -36.64 18.95 13.13
N VAL A 335 -35.81 19.34 12.15
CA VAL A 335 -34.54 20.07 12.32
C VAL A 335 -34.40 21.25 11.33
N ARG A 336 -33.97 22.41 11.82
CA ARG A 336 -33.52 23.56 11.02
C ARG A 336 -32.01 23.50 10.80
N VAL A 337 -31.54 23.77 9.59
CA VAL A 337 -30.12 23.82 9.22
C VAL A 337 -29.78 25.21 8.66
N GLU A 338 -28.69 25.81 9.09
CA GLU A 338 -28.15 27.10 8.63
C GLU A 338 -26.75 26.88 8.02
N PHE A 339 -26.56 27.24 6.75
CA PHE A 339 -25.26 27.28 6.08
C PHE A 339 -24.67 28.69 6.19
N MET A 340 -23.48 28.82 6.77
CA MET A 340 -22.86 30.11 7.04
C MET A 340 -22.09 30.63 5.83
N GLU A 341 -21.99 31.95 5.68
CA GLU A 341 -21.13 32.58 4.68
C GLU A 341 -19.63 32.36 5.02
N THR A 342 -18.84 31.98 4.02
CA THR A 342 -17.38 31.84 4.10
C THR A 342 -16.76 32.79 3.08
N GLU A 343 -15.79 33.58 3.52
CA GLU A 343 -15.01 34.49 2.66
C GLU A 343 -14.30 33.70 1.55
N ASP A 344 -14.20 34.27 0.35
CA ASP A 344 -13.64 33.62 -0.84
C ASP A 344 -14.31 32.29 -1.28
N VAL A 345 -15.50 31.97 -0.76
CA VAL A 345 -16.32 30.84 -1.22
C VAL A 345 -17.69 31.34 -1.66
N CYS A 346 -17.97 31.21 -2.95
CA CYS A 346 -19.28 31.54 -3.51
C CYS A 346 -20.29 30.42 -3.22
N SER A 347 -21.44 30.76 -2.65
CA SER A 347 -22.49 29.82 -2.25
C SER A 347 -23.85 30.51 -2.09
N SER A 348 -24.91 29.75 -1.79
CA SER A 348 -26.24 30.29 -1.47
C SER A 348 -26.28 31.25 -0.27
N ALA A 349 -25.24 31.25 0.58
CA ALA A 349 -25.08 32.14 1.72
C ALA A 349 -24.30 33.42 1.40
N SER A 350 -23.60 33.49 0.27
CA SER A 350 -22.77 34.64 -0.10
C SER A 350 -23.59 35.92 -0.24
N LYS A 351 -23.10 37.01 0.35
CA LYS A 351 -23.75 38.33 0.47
C LYS A 351 -25.04 38.35 1.30
N LYS A 352 -25.43 37.22 1.91
CA LYS A 352 -26.63 37.06 2.75
C LYS A 352 -26.30 36.74 4.20
N GLY A 353 -25.03 36.52 4.55
CA GLY A 353 -24.57 36.09 5.87
C GLY A 353 -24.86 34.61 6.18
N LYS A 354 -26.05 34.10 5.83
CA LYS A 354 -26.43 32.69 5.99
C LYS A 354 -27.60 32.26 5.10
N TYR A 355 -27.69 30.95 4.84
CA TYR A 355 -28.78 30.31 4.11
C TYR A 355 -29.48 29.25 4.98
N ARG A 356 -30.82 29.28 5.07
CA ARG A 356 -31.61 28.41 5.96
C ARG A 356 -32.37 27.33 5.19
N THR A 357 -32.44 26.13 5.76
CA THR A 357 -33.25 25.01 5.25
C THR A 357 -33.86 24.25 6.42
N THR A 358 -35.12 23.81 6.30
CA THR A 358 -35.79 23.00 7.32
C THR A 358 -36.05 21.59 6.78
N VAL A 359 -35.72 20.58 7.56
CA VAL A 359 -35.83 19.17 7.18
C VAL A 359 -36.46 18.35 8.29
N SER A 360 -37.32 17.39 7.91
CA SER A 360 -37.82 16.38 8.84
C SER A 360 -36.87 15.19 8.82
N VAL A 361 -36.32 14.84 9.98
CA VAL A 361 -35.34 13.77 10.16
C VAL A 361 -35.94 12.62 10.93
N ASP A 362 -36.02 11.52 10.26
CA ASP A 362 -36.48 10.30 10.85
C ASP A 362 -35.42 9.76 11.88
N LYS A 363 -35.72 9.48 13.15
CA LYS A 363 -34.83 8.83 14.15
C LYS A 363 -34.33 7.56 13.57
N GLY A 364 -33.08 7.27 13.90
CA GLY A 364 -32.31 6.19 13.30
C GLY A 364 -32.17 6.29 11.77
N SER A 365 -32.72 7.34 11.15
CA SER A 365 -32.49 7.70 9.76
C SER A 365 -31.54 8.90 9.71
N SER A 366 -31.16 9.27 8.50
CA SER A 366 -30.38 10.47 8.24
C SER A 366 -30.94 11.13 6.98
N ILE A 367 -30.94 12.46 6.95
CA ILE A 367 -31.29 13.21 5.75
C ILE A 367 -30.07 13.98 5.25
N ALA A 368 -29.86 13.96 3.93
CA ALA A 368 -28.78 14.70 3.30
C ALA A 368 -29.28 16.08 2.87
N VAL A 369 -28.65 17.14 3.38
CA VAL A 369 -28.87 18.52 2.92
C VAL A 369 -27.66 18.93 2.09
N SER A 370 -27.90 19.32 0.84
CA SER A 370 -26.84 19.64 -0.12
C SER A 370 -26.71 21.15 -0.32
N TYR A 371 -25.48 21.65 -0.29
CA TYR A 371 -25.15 23.04 -0.59
C TYR A 371 -24.17 23.08 -1.76
N VAL A 372 -24.39 24.01 -2.69
CA VAL A 372 -23.46 24.28 -3.79
C VAL A 372 -22.46 25.32 -3.33
N ILE A 373 -21.17 25.03 -3.54
CA ILE A 373 -20.05 25.90 -3.14
C ILE A 373 -19.04 25.97 -4.29
N ILE A 374 -18.55 27.17 -4.59
CA ILE A 374 -17.50 27.44 -5.58
C ILE A 374 -16.38 28.20 -4.87
N PRO A 375 -15.20 27.59 -4.67
CA PRO A 375 -14.06 28.29 -4.09
C PRO A 375 -13.47 29.29 -5.09
N MET A 376 -13.13 30.49 -4.62
CA MET A 376 -12.62 31.59 -5.42
C MET A 376 -11.10 31.77 -5.29
N THR A 377 -10.50 31.33 -4.18
CA THR A 377 -9.06 31.42 -3.91
C THR A 377 -8.47 30.07 -3.51
N LEU A 378 -7.17 29.88 -3.77
CA LEU A 378 -6.43 28.67 -3.38
C LEU A 378 -6.20 28.63 -1.87
N GLY A 379 -6.05 27.43 -1.31
CA GLY A 379 -5.76 27.24 0.11
C GLY A 379 -6.90 26.61 0.89
N ASN A 380 -6.95 26.88 2.19
CA ASN A 380 -7.84 26.21 3.13
C ASN A 380 -8.98 27.14 3.55
N HIS A 381 -10.22 26.72 3.31
CA HIS A 381 -11.43 27.50 3.59
C HIS A 381 -12.31 26.77 4.59
N ASP A 382 -12.66 27.41 5.70
CA ASP A 382 -13.50 26.78 6.72
C ASP A 382 -14.98 26.93 6.40
N ILE A 383 -15.63 25.80 6.10
CA ILE A 383 -17.06 25.70 5.81
C ILE A 383 -17.81 25.34 7.08
N GLU A 384 -18.76 26.17 7.49
CA GLU A 384 -19.54 26.00 8.72
C GLU A 384 -21.04 25.78 8.44
N VAL A 385 -21.60 24.74 9.07
CA VAL A 385 -23.03 24.41 9.03
C VAL A 385 -23.53 24.28 10.46
N LYS A 386 -24.65 24.93 10.79
CA LYS A 386 -25.34 24.80 12.08
C LYS A 386 -26.67 24.10 11.90
N ALA A 387 -27.08 23.33 12.89
CA ALA A 387 -28.40 22.72 12.97
C ALA A 387 -29.03 22.98 14.34
N SER A 388 -30.36 23.14 14.37
CA SER A 388 -31.14 23.35 15.58
C SER A 388 -32.50 22.67 15.44
N ALA A 389 -32.89 21.83 16.40
CA ALA A 389 -34.21 21.21 16.42
C ALA A 389 -35.30 22.23 16.79
N TYR A 390 -36.50 22.11 16.22
CA TYR A 390 -37.59 23.08 16.43
C TYR A 390 -38.23 22.99 17.82
N GLU A 391 -38.36 21.78 18.38
CA GLU A 391 -39.09 21.51 19.63
C GLU A 391 -38.17 21.09 20.79
N ALA A 392 -36.85 21.08 20.59
CA ALA A 392 -35.88 20.67 21.59
C ALA A 392 -34.72 21.66 21.65
N MET A 393 -34.13 21.85 22.84
CA MET A 393 -32.94 22.71 23.04
C MET A 393 -31.63 22.08 22.50
N PHE A 394 -31.70 21.35 21.39
CA PHE A 394 -30.53 20.76 20.74
C PHE A 394 -30.10 21.64 19.57
N SER A 395 -28.88 22.16 19.67
CA SER A 395 -28.19 22.80 18.55
C SER A 395 -26.81 22.17 18.42
N ASP A 396 -26.40 21.94 17.18
CA ASP A 396 -25.08 21.41 16.84
C ASP A 396 -24.52 22.21 15.67
N GLY A 397 -23.20 22.24 15.54
CA GLY A 397 -22.51 23.00 14.51
C GLY A 397 -21.21 22.31 14.13
N VAL A 398 -20.99 22.17 12.82
CA VAL A 398 -19.79 21.53 12.28
C VAL A 398 -19.07 22.53 11.40
N ARG A 399 -17.79 22.74 11.67
CA ARG A 399 -16.86 23.48 10.82
C ARG A 399 -15.82 22.51 10.26
N LYS A 400 -15.65 22.50 8.94
CA LYS A 400 -14.67 21.67 8.24
C LYS A 400 -13.92 22.49 7.20
N THR A 401 -12.62 22.23 7.10
CA THR A 401 -11.75 22.90 6.14
C THR A 401 -11.85 22.24 4.76
N LEU A 402 -12.22 23.02 3.74
CA LEU A 402 -12.17 22.72 2.32
C LEU A 402 -10.80 23.15 1.77
N LYS A 403 -9.97 22.19 1.36
CA LYS A 403 -8.69 22.46 0.68
C LYS A 403 -8.91 22.64 -0.82
N VAL A 404 -8.54 23.81 -1.33
CA VAL A 404 -8.65 24.22 -2.74
C VAL A 404 -7.26 24.24 -3.36
N VAL A 405 -7.11 23.50 -4.46
CA VAL A 405 -5.85 23.33 -5.19
C VAL A 405 -5.95 23.95 -6.59
N SER A 406 -4.81 24.22 -7.23
CA SER A 406 -4.76 24.91 -8.52
C SER A 406 -5.36 24.09 -9.66
N GLU A 407 -5.79 24.80 -10.71
CA GLU A 407 -6.39 24.20 -11.93
C GLU A 407 -5.35 23.51 -12.84
N GLY A 408 -4.07 23.83 -12.68
CA GLY A 408 -2.97 23.30 -13.50
C GLY A 408 -2.38 21.98 -13.03
N VAL A 409 -1.47 21.45 -13.85
CA VAL A 409 -0.63 20.28 -13.50
C VAL A 409 0.68 20.79 -12.91
N LEU A 410 1.13 20.17 -11.81
CA LEU A 410 2.44 20.47 -11.23
C LEU A 410 3.54 19.93 -12.16
N ILE A 411 4.33 20.81 -12.75
CA ILE A 411 5.46 20.51 -13.63
C ILE A 411 6.78 20.67 -12.88
N SER A 412 7.70 19.73 -13.09
CA SER A 412 9.09 19.82 -12.62
C SER A 412 10.03 20.19 -13.77
N LEU A 413 10.62 21.39 -13.72
CA LEU A 413 11.67 21.81 -14.64
C LEU A 413 13.04 21.59 -13.98
N ARG A 414 13.85 20.69 -14.56
CA ARG A 414 15.24 20.46 -14.14
C ARG A 414 16.18 21.14 -15.11
N ARG A 415 17.14 21.92 -14.61
CA ARG A 415 18.30 22.34 -15.40
C ARG A 415 19.36 21.25 -15.41
N GLU A 416 20.27 21.32 -16.38
CA GLU A 416 21.45 20.45 -16.42
C GLU A 416 22.23 20.55 -15.12
N ASN A 417 22.71 19.40 -14.64
CA ASN A 417 23.55 19.34 -13.46
C ASN A 417 24.90 20.01 -13.76
N VAL A 418 25.34 20.91 -12.87
CA VAL A 418 26.59 21.65 -13.03
C VAL A 418 27.64 21.14 -12.05
N GLU A 419 28.79 20.74 -12.58
CA GLU A 419 29.96 20.33 -11.79
C GLU A 419 30.62 21.54 -11.11
N LEU A 420 30.79 21.48 -9.80
CA LEU A 420 31.53 22.42 -8.95
C LEU A 420 32.89 21.81 -8.58
N ASN A 421 33.92 22.17 -9.34
CA ASN A 421 35.27 21.65 -9.14
C ASN A 421 36.28 22.80 -8.98
N PRO A 422 36.74 23.11 -7.75
CA PRO A 422 37.68 24.21 -7.52
C PRO A 422 39.00 24.07 -8.29
N ALA A 423 39.44 22.83 -8.58
CA ALA A 423 40.67 22.57 -9.32
C ALA A 423 40.53 22.82 -10.83
N LYS A 424 39.34 22.58 -11.39
CA LYS A 424 39.05 22.72 -12.84
C LYS A 424 38.45 24.09 -13.19
N ASN A 425 37.56 24.60 -12.36
CA ASN A 425 36.79 25.83 -12.60
C ASN A 425 37.40 27.06 -11.90
N GLY A 426 38.36 26.85 -10.99
CA GLY A 426 38.87 27.88 -10.07
C GLY A 426 37.84 28.26 -9.00
N GLU A 427 38.26 29.00 -7.97
CA GLU A 427 37.36 29.49 -6.90
C GLU A 427 36.45 30.65 -7.35
N LYS A 428 35.99 30.67 -8.62
CA LYS A 428 35.14 31.73 -9.17
C LYS A 428 33.66 31.45 -8.87
N PRO A 429 32.85 32.48 -8.56
CA PRO A 429 31.41 32.32 -8.38
C PRO A 429 30.72 32.03 -9.72
N LEU A 430 29.85 31.02 -9.74
CA LEU A 430 28.95 30.71 -10.84
C LEU A 430 27.58 31.36 -10.60
N ALA A 431 27.12 32.18 -11.53
CA ALA A 431 25.87 32.92 -11.43
C ALA A 431 24.71 32.19 -12.10
N PHE A 432 23.58 32.10 -11.40
CA PHE A 432 22.36 31.46 -11.85
C PHE A 432 21.16 32.38 -11.61
N LYS A 433 20.11 32.18 -12.41
CA LYS A 433 18.85 32.90 -12.28
C LYS A 433 17.68 31.92 -12.22
N ALA A 434 16.81 32.09 -11.23
CA ALA A 434 15.57 31.33 -11.11
C ALA A 434 14.52 31.92 -12.08
N ASP A 435 14.58 31.53 -13.36
CA ASP A 435 13.70 32.07 -14.40
C ASP A 435 12.23 31.65 -14.21
N ILE A 436 11.29 32.55 -14.55
CA ILE A 436 9.86 32.24 -14.61
C ILE A 436 9.58 31.40 -15.87
N PRO A 437 9.04 30.17 -15.75
CA PRO A 437 8.55 29.43 -16.91
C PRO A 437 7.40 30.17 -17.59
N ALA A 438 7.48 30.34 -18.91
CA ALA A 438 6.51 31.12 -19.70
C ALA A 438 5.09 30.54 -19.69
N ASP A 439 4.94 29.26 -19.39
CA ASP A 439 3.70 28.48 -19.33
C ASP A 439 3.09 28.39 -17.91
N ARG A 440 3.70 29.06 -16.92
CA ARG A 440 3.19 29.11 -15.54
C ARG A 440 1.81 29.78 -15.50
N LEU A 441 0.90 29.17 -14.74
CA LEU A 441 -0.40 29.74 -14.44
C LEU A 441 -0.28 30.98 -13.54
N PRO A 442 -0.99 32.08 -13.86
CA PRO A 442 -1.06 33.25 -12.99
C PRO A 442 -1.48 32.88 -11.56
N ASP A 443 -0.93 33.57 -10.56
CA ASP A 443 -1.25 33.40 -9.12
C ASP A 443 -1.01 32.01 -8.52
N THR A 444 -0.29 31.13 -9.20
CA THR A 444 0.12 29.82 -8.64
C THR A 444 1.49 29.89 -7.97
N PRO A 445 1.72 29.21 -6.83
CA PRO A 445 3.04 29.17 -6.21
C PRO A 445 4.01 28.44 -7.12
N ALA A 446 5.25 28.90 -7.13
CA ALA A 446 6.32 28.21 -7.82
C ALA A 446 7.62 28.41 -7.05
N ASP A 447 8.32 27.30 -6.84
CA ASP A 447 9.42 27.19 -5.90
C ASP A 447 10.64 26.65 -6.63
N THR A 448 11.78 27.29 -6.46
CA THR A 448 13.06 26.79 -6.97
C THR A 448 13.88 26.23 -5.83
N TYR A 449 14.27 24.97 -5.97
CA TYR A 449 15.11 24.24 -5.04
C TYR A 449 16.49 24.07 -5.64
N ILE A 450 17.49 24.45 -4.85
CA ILE A 450 18.89 24.21 -5.15
C ILE A 450 19.31 23.00 -4.33
N SER A 451 19.95 22.01 -4.95
CA SER A 451 20.58 20.90 -4.25
C SER A 451 22.05 20.78 -4.64
N ILE A 452 22.92 20.65 -3.64
CA ILE A 452 24.35 20.48 -3.79
C ILE A 452 24.78 19.20 -3.08
N THR A 453 25.46 18.32 -3.81
CA THR A 453 25.97 17.05 -3.29
C THR A 453 27.46 16.95 -3.56
N ALA A 454 28.26 16.65 -2.54
CA ALA A 454 29.71 16.52 -2.60
C ALA A 454 30.15 15.10 -3.03
N GLU A 455 31.32 15.00 -3.67
CA GLU A 455 31.82 13.78 -4.34
C GLU A 455 33.35 13.65 -4.26
N GLU A 456 33.87 12.47 -3.89
CA GLU A 456 35.31 12.19 -3.83
C GLU A 456 36.00 12.22 -5.22
N ILE A 457 37.28 12.64 -5.26
CA ILE A 457 38.17 12.51 -6.44
C ILE A 457 38.61 11.04 -6.58
N THR A 458 37.62 10.19 -6.80
CA THR A 458 37.74 8.93 -7.52
C THR A 458 36.58 9.02 -8.51
N GLN A 459 36.83 9.82 -9.55
CA GLN A 459 35.99 10.04 -10.74
C GLN A 459 34.51 9.66 -10.57
N THR A 460 33.64 10.62 -10.22
CA THR A 460 32.23 10.63 -10.68
C THR A 460 31.45 9.31 -10.48
N VAL A 461 31.74 8.53 -9.43
CA VAL A 461 31.00 7.28 -9.21
C VAL A 461 29.69 7.56 -8.45
N GLU A 462 29.60 8.66 -7.69
CA GLU A 462 28.49 8.91 -6.74
C GLU A 462 27.32 9.72 -7.27
N GLN A 463 27.45 10.31 -8.46
CA GLN A 463 26.34 11.00 -9.12
C GLN A 463 25.25 10.09 -9.65
N ALA A 464 25.60 8.85 -10.01
CA ALA A 464 24.70 8.01 -10.80
C ALA A 464 23.76 7.15 -9.97
N ILE A 465 24.14 6.83 -8.73
CA ILE A 465 23.54 5.75 -7.98
C ILE A 465 23.47 6.14 -6.51
N SER A 466 22.62 7.12 -6.20
CA SER A 466 22.33 7.45 -4.81
C SER A 466 21.65 6.26 -4.14
N GLY A 467 21.91 6.05 -2.84
CA GLY A 467 21.14 5.07 -2.09
C GLY A 467 19.63 5.33 -2.21
N SER A 468 19.19 6.60 -2.27
CA SER A 468 17.79 6.95 -2.55
C SER A 468 17.25 6.48 -3.92
N PHE A 469 18.08 6.40 -4.96
CA PHE A 469 17.72 5.81 -6.25
C PHE A 469 17.62 4.29 -6.12
N MET A 470 18.56 3.65 -5.42
CA MET A 470 18.53 2.21 -5.11
C MET A 470 17.30 1.82 -4.28
N GLY A 471 16.84 2.70 -3.39
CA GLY A 471 15.61 2.52 -2.63
C GLY A 471 14.34 2.36 -3.49
N ARG A 472 14.38 2.74 -4.78
CA ARG A 472 13.28 2.53 -5.75
C ARG A 472 13.23 1.09 -6.27
N PHE A 473 14.34 0.37 -6.21
CA PHE A 473 14.43 -1.04 -6.64
C PHE A 473 14.03 -2.02 -5.54
N ILE A 474 13.78 -1.54 -4.32
CA ILE A 474 13.14 -2.32 -3.26
C ILE A 474 11.66 -2.46 -3.61
N VAL A 475 11.37 -3.41 -4.51
CA VAL A 475 10.04 -3.72 -5.00
C VAL A 475 9.69 -5.17 -4.71
N GLN A 476 8.40 -5.43 -4.49
CA GLN A 476 7.94 -6.79 -4.26
C GLN A 476 7.87 -7.57 -5.60
N PRO A 477 8.54 -8.73 -5.71
CA PRO A 477 8.50 -9.54 -6.92
C PRO A 477 7.11 -10.15 -7.17
N ARG A 478 6.69 -10.22 -8.44
CA ARG A 478 5.36 -10.68 -8.90
C ARG A 478 5.42 -11.23 -10.33
N GLY A 479 4.34 -11.87 -10.76
CA GLY A 479 4.18 -12.32 -12.16
C GLY A 479 4.60 -13.77 -12.41
N SER A 480 4.86 -14.08 -13.68
CA SER A 480 5.34 -15.38 -14.17
C SER A 480 6.77 -15.69 -13.68
N GLY A 481 7.30 -16.88 -13.96
CA GLY A 481 8.67 -17.26 -13.57
C GLY A 481 9.76 -16.35 -14.14
N GLU A 482 9.50 -15.68 -15.27
CA GLU A 482 10.40 -14.69 -15.86
C GLU A 482 10.26 -13.33 -15.14
N GLN A 483 9.04 -12.82 -15.04
CA GLN A 483 8.74 -11.53 -14.39
C GLN A 483 9.13 -11.52 -12.91
N ASN A 484 8.92 -12.64 -12.22
CA ASN A 484 9.29 -12.80 -10.81
C ASN A 484 10.80 -12.69 -10.63
N MET A 485 11.60 -13.31 -11.50
CA MET A 485 13.07 -13.21 -11.45
C MET A 485 13.57 -11.83 -11.78
N MET A 486 12.99 -11.20 -12.80
CA MET A 486 13.30 -9.82 -13.16
C MET A 486 13.12 -8.88 -11.96
N LEU A 487 11.97 -8.97 -11.29
CA LEU A 487 11.63 -8.12 -10.15
C LEU A 487 12.32 -8.53 -8.85
N MET A 488 12.73 -9.80 -8.67
CA MET A 488 13.50 -10.25 -7.51
C MET A 488 14.95 -9.78 -7.59
N THR A 489 15.49 -9.64 -8.81
CA THR A 489 16.88 -9.21 -9.00
C THR A 489 17.09 -7.75 -8.60
N LEU A 490 16.07 -6.91 -8.72
CA LEU A 490 16.10 -5.49 -8.33
C LEU A 490 16.38 -5.27 -6.84
N PRO A 491 15.59 -5.79 -5.88
CA PRO A 491 15.88 -5.65 -4.45
C PRO A 491 17.17 -6.37 -4.05
N LEU A 492 17.54 -7.46 -4.73
CA LEU A 492 18.80 -8.18 -4.48
C LEU A 492 20.02 -7.29 -4.76
N ILE A 493 20.10 -6.69 -5.94
CA ILE A 493 21.23 -5.84 -6.32
C ILE A 493 21.23 -4.54 -5.54
N ALA A 494 20.05 -3.95 -5.29
CA ALA A 494 19.94 -2.79 -4.42
C ALA A 494 20.49 -3.11 -3.02
N THR A 495 20.14 -4.27 -2.46
CA THR A 495 20.66 -4.71 -1.16
C THR A 495 22.16 -4.91 -1.21
N HIS A 496 22.68 -5.60 -2.23
CA HIS A 496 24.12 -5.82 -2.40
C HIS A 496 24.91 -4.53 -2.54
N TYR A 497 24.42 -3.57 -3.35
CA TYR A 497 25.02 -2.26 -3.52
C TYR A 497 24.98 -1.46 -2.21
N LEU A 498 23.83 -1.37 -1.55
CA LEU A 498 23.65 -0.60 -0.32
C LEU A 498 24.45 -1.19 0.86
N ASP A 499 24.55 -2.52 0.96
CA ASP A 499 25.40 -3.22 1.94
C ASP A 499 26.89 -2.94 1.66
N SER A 500 27.31 -3.02 0.39
CA SER A 500 28.72 -2.83 0.01
C SER A 500 29.20 -1.37 0.14
N THR A 501 28.28 -0.42 -0.04
CA THR A 501 28.56 1.03 -0.01
C THR A 501 28.18 1.70 1.31
N ASN A 502 27.56 0.99 2.25
CA ASN A 502 27.06 1.51 3.53
C ASN A 502 26.08 2.70 3.40
N GLN A 503 25.20 2.70 2.39
CA GLN A 503 24.29 3.83 2.08
C GLN A 503 22.83 3.64 2.54
N TRP A 504 22.56 2.72 3.48
CA TRP A 504 21.20 2.44 3.96
C TRP A 504 20.53 3.60 4.69
N ASP A 505 21.32 4.50 5.27
CA ASP A 505 20.86 5.73 5.94
C ASP A 505 20.08 6.65 4.99
N THR A 506 20.45 6.68 3.71
CA THR A 506 19.76 7.49 2.68
C THR A 506 18.39 6.94 2.27
N VAL A 507 18.10 5.68 2.60
CA VAL A 507 16.88 4.96 2.21
C VAL A 507 15.96 4.71 3.40
N GLY A 508 16.52 4.58 4.59
CA GLY A 508 15.87 4.11 5.81
C GLY A 508 16.46 2.75 6.22
N MET A 509 17.11 2.68 7.38
CA MET A 509 17.75 1.45 7.89
C MET A 509 16.74 0.31 8.05
N GLU A 510 15.47 0.64 8.32
CA GLU A 510 14.35 -0.29 8.40
C GLU A 510 14.02 -0.98 7.07
N ARG A 511 14.35 -0.35 5.93
CA ARG A 511 14.04 -0.87 4.58
C ARG A 511 14.97 -2.00 4.15
N ARG A 512 16.09 -2.22 4.83
CA ARG A 512 16.94 -3.40 4.61
C ARG A 512 16.17 -4.69 4.86
N ASN A 513 15.38 -4.74 5.95
CA ASN A 513 14.55 -5.90 6.27
C ASN A 513 13.41 -6.09 5.25
N GLU A 514 12.84 -4.99 4.74
CA GLU A 514 11.86 -5.02 3.65
C GLU A 514 12.45 -5.66 2.38
N ALA A 515 13.66 -5.23 1.98
CA ALA A 515 14.35 -5.78 0.81
C ALA A 515 14.66 -7.27 0.96
N VAL A 516 15.19 -7.70 2.11
CA VAL A 516 15.44 -9.13 2.41
C VAL A 516 14.13 -9.94 2.38
N ASN A 517 13.04 -9.41 2.93
CA ASN A 517 11.73 -10.06 2.86
C ASN A 517 11.20 -10.18 1.42
N HIS A 518 11.45 -9.18 0.56
CA HIS A 518 11.09 -9.24 -0.85
C HIS A 518 11.92 -10.28 -1.61
N ILE A 519 13.24 -10.37 -1.34
CA ILE A 519 14.10 -11.41 -1.90
C ILE A 519 13.60 -12.81 -1.49
N SER A 520 13.28 -13.00 -0.20
CA SER A 520 12.72 -14.25 0.33
C SER A 520 11.37 -14.60 -0.32
N THR A 521 10.49 -13.60 -0.49
CA THR A 521 9.21 -13.77 -1.20
C THR A 521 9.42 -14.17 -2.66
N GLY A 522 10.39 -13.55 -3.34
CA GLY A 522 10.76 -13.85 -4.73
C GLY A 522 11.25 -15.28 -4.88
N TYR A 523 12.13 -15.73 -3.97
CA TYR A 523 12.63 -17.10 -3.91
C TYR A 523 11.49 -18.11 -3.77
N GLN A 524 10.62 -17.94 -2.77
CA GLN A 524 9.48 -18.85 -2.52
C GLN A 524 8.52 -18.92 -3.71
N ARG A 525 8.27 -17.78 -4.37
CA ARG A 525 7.45 -17.74 -5.59
C ARG A 525 8.11 -18.45 -6.76
N GLN A 526 9.42 -18.29 -6.92
CA GLN A 526 10.15 -18.90 -8.02
C GLN A 526 10.20 -20.42 -7.93
N LEU A 527 10.17 -21.00 -6.73
CA LEU A 527 9.98 -22.45 -6.55
C LEU A 527 8.66 -22.94 -7.15
N GLY A 528 7.65 -22.07 -7.23
CA GLY A 528 6.41 -22.31 -7.96
C GLY A 528 6.59 -22.54 -9.46
N TYR A 529 7.72 -22.12 -10.05
CA TYR A 529 8.04 -22.29 -11.48
C TYR A 529 9.15 -23.32 -11.74
N ARG A 530 9.72 -23.90 -10.69
CA ARG A 530 10.68 -25.01 -10.76
C ARG A 530 9.97 -26.31 -11.14
N LYS A 531 10.57 -27.08 -12.06
CA LYS A 531 10.12 -28.42 -12.44
C LYS A 531 10.82 -29.52 -11.63
N SER A 532 10.33 -30.75 -11.73
CA SER A 532 10.87 -31.91 -11.01
C SER A 532 12.32 -32.24 -11.39
N ASP A 533 12.74 -31.91 -12.60
CA ASP A 533 14.11 -32.09 -13.11
C ASP A 533 15.07 -30.96 -12.71
N GLY A 534 14.60 -29.96 -11.95
CA GLY A 534 15.38 -28.80 -11.52
C GLY A 534 15.40 -27.63 -12.51
N SER A 535 14.76 -27.77 -13.69
CA SER A 535 14.71 -26.74 -14.72
C SER A 535 13.61 -25.69 -14.46
N TYR A 536 13.74 -24.53 -15.10
CA TYR A 536 12.80 -23.41 -14.95
C TYR A 536 12.17 -22.99 -16.28
N ALA A 537 10.92 -22.55 -16.20
CA ALA A 537 10.14 -22.01 -17.30
C ALA A 537 9.29 -20.82 -16.80
N ALA A 538 8.79 -19.99 -17.72
CA ALA A 538 7.87 -18.91 -17.37
C ALA A 538 6.58 -19.42 -16.68
N TRP A 539 6.09 -20.58 -17.11
CA TRP A 539 5.00 -21.33 -16.50
C TRP A 539 5.32 -22.83 -16.56
N ARG A 540 4.78 -23.61 -15.63
CA ARG A 540 5.12 -25.05 -15.49
C ARG A 540 4.75 -25.90 -16.70
N ASP A 541 3.72 -25.50 -17.44
CA ASP A 541 3.20 -26.16 -18.65
C ASP A 541 4.03 -25.89 -19.91
N ARG A 542 4.94 -24.90 -19.88
CA ARG A 542 5.84 -24.61 -21.00
C ARG A 542 7.16 -25.39 -20.94
N PRO A 543 7.83 -25.64 -22.08
CA PRO A 543 9.18 -26.19 -22.09
C PRO A 543 10.17 -25.25 -21.40
N SER A 544 11.15 -25.84 -20.71
CA SER A 544 12.11 -25.12 -19.87
C SER A 544 13.12 -24.35 -20.72
N SER A 545 13.47 -23.14 -20.29
CA SER A 545 14.48 -22.31 -20.96
C SER A 545 15.85 -22.52 -20.32
N THR A 546 16.86 -22.68 -21.18
CA THR A 546 18.27 -22.81 -20.80
C THR A 546 18.76 -21.52 -20.17
N TRP A 547 18.47 -20.39 -20.81
CA TRP A 547 18.83 -19.07 -20.31
C TRP A 547 18.16 -18.77 -18.97
N LEU A 548 16.85 -19.00 -18.83
CA LEU A 548 16.13 -18.73 -17.58
C LEU A 548 16.64 -19.61 -16.44
N THR A 549 16.90 -20.89 -16.71
CA THR A 549 17.44 -21.83 -15.71
C THR A 549 18.81 -21.38 -15.22
N ALA A 550 19.70 -20.95 -16.13
CA ALA A 550 21.00 -20.39 -15.75
C ALA A 550 20.87 -19.07 -14.98
N TYR A 551 19.96 -18.18 -15.40
CA TYR A 551 19.71 -16.92 -14.71
C TYR A 551 19.18 -17.11 -13.28
N VAL A 552 18.26 -18.06 -13.09
CA VAL A 552 17.76 -18.41 -11.74
C VAL A 552 18.89 -18.92 -10.85
N ALA A 553 19.74 -19.81 -11.37
CA ALA A 553 20.88 -20.33 -10.62
C ALA A 553 21.85 -19.21 -10.21
N LYS A 554 22.17 -18.29 -11.13
CA LYS A 554 23.00 -17.10 -10.88
C LYS A 554 22.40 -16.18 -9.79
N VAL A 555 21.13 -15.84 -9.91
CA VAL A 555 20.47 -14.93 -8.95
C VAL A 555 20.34 -15.59 -7.57
N PHE A 556 20.09 -16.89 -7.52
CA PHE A 556 20.02 -17.63 -6.27
C PHE A 556 21.38 -17.81 -5.60
N SER A 557 22.47 -18.00 -6.36
CA SER A 557 23.82 -18.03 -5.77
C SER A 557 24.18 -16.67 -5.17
N MET A 558 23.87 -15.57 -5.86
CA MET A 558 24.05 -14.21 -5.31
C MET A 558 23.20 -13.95 -4.05
N ALA A 559 21.96 -14.45 -4.02
CA ALA A 559 21.04 -14.27 -2.90
C ALA A 559 21.34 -15.17 -1.68
N HIS A 560 22.16 -16.21 -1.84
CA HIS A 560 22.48 -17.20 -0.81
C HIS A 560 23.08 -16.56 0.47
N ASN A 561 23.80 -15.44 0.33
CA ASN A 561 24.37 -14.71 1.46
C ASN A 561 23.37 -13.79 2.19
N LEU A 562 22.17 -13.60 1.65
CA LEU A 562 21.14 -12.71 2.21
C LEU A 562 19.90 -13.47 2.71
N VAL A 563 19.56 -14.59 2.09
CA VAL A 563 18.40 -15.43 2.42
C VAL A 563 18.79 -16.92 2.38
N ILE A 564 18.14 -17.73 3.22
CA ILE A 564 18.38 -19.18 3.26
C ILE A 564 17.82 -19.81 1.97
N ILE A 565 18.71 -20.28 1.10
CA ILE A 565 18.39 -20.99 -0.15
C ILE A 565 18.92 -22.42 -0.05
N GLU A 566 18.07 -23.40 -0.36
CA GLU A 566 18.45 -24.81 -0.35
C GLU A 566 19.46 -25.12 -1.48
N GLU A 567 20.60 -25.71 -1.15
CA GLU A 567 21.67 -26.03 -2.11
C GLU A 567 21.16 -26.86 -3.30
N ASN A 568 20.29 -27.85 -3.04
CA ASN A 568 19.72 -28.70 -4.08
C ASN A 568 18.92 -27.90 -5.13
N VAL A 569 18.33 -26.76 -4.76
CA VAL A 569 17.59 -25.92 -5.72
C VAL A 569 18.53 -25.35 -6.78
N ILE A 570 19.71 -24.87 -6.38
CA ILE A 570 20.73 -24.33 -7.28
C ILE A 570 21.40 -25.48 -8.05
N CYS A 571 21.85 -26.52 -7.35
CA CYS A 571 22.68 -27.56 -7.94
C CYS A 571 21.91 -28.48 -8.92
N SER A 572 20.62 -28.70 -8.69
CA SER A 572 19.78 -29.43 -9.65
C SER A 572 19.58 -28.66 -10.96
N ALA A 573 19.48 -27.32 -10.92
CA ALA A 573 19.40 -26.48 -12.11
C ALA A 573 20.70 -26.57 -12.95
N LEU A 574 21.87 -26.49 -12.30
CA LEU A 574 23.16 -26.64 -12.97
C LEU A 574 23.35 -28.05 -13.56
N LYS A 575 22.96 -29.08 -12.79
CA LYS A 575 23.00 -30.47 -13.25
C LYS A 575 22.13 -30.66 -14.49
N TRP A 576 20.95 -30.05 -14.54
CA TRP A 576 20.07 -30.10 -15.69
C TRP A 576 20.69 -29.43 -16.93
N LEU A 577 21.28 -28.23 -16.77
CA LEU A 577 21.94 -27.50 -17.85
C LEU A 577 23.07 -28.33 -18.47
N MET A 578 23.94 -28.89 -17.64
CA MET A 578 25.05 -29.75 -18.07
C MET A 578 24.56 -30.99 -18.81
N LEU A 579 23.58 -31.72 -18.26
CA LEU A 579 23.16 -33.01 -18.81
C LEU A 579 22.32 -32.89 -20.08
N HIS A 580 21.51 -31.84 -20.20
CA HIS A 580 20.49 -31.75 -21.25
C HIS A 580 20.73 -30.64 -22.27
N LYS A 581 21.62 -29.67 -21.98
CA LYS A 581 21.79 -28.47 -22.82
C LYS A 581 23.22 -28.22 -23.29
N GLN A 582 24.22 -28.88 -22.72
CA GLN A 582 25.59 -28.83 -23.22
C GLN A 582 25.78 -29.78 -24.41
N ILE A 583 26.41 -29.31 -25.48
CA ILE A 583 26.76 -30.08 -26.67
C ILE A 583 28.18 -30.65 -26.54
N GLN A 584 28.54 -31.64 -27.37
CA GLN A 584 29.86 -32.30 -27.37
C GLN A 584 31.04 -31.34 -27.55
N ASP A 585 30.85 -30.21 -28.24
CA ASP A 585 31.88 -29.19 -28.44
C ASP A 585 32.07 -28.26 -27.22
N GLY A 586 31.24 -28.42 -26.18
CA GLY A 586 31.26 -27.61 -24.96
C GLY A 586 30.26 -26.45 -24.96
N SER A 587 29.65 -26.12 -26.10
CA SER A 587 28.66 -25.03 -26.21
C SER A 587 27.31 -25.39 -25.59
N PHE A 588 26.50 -24.38 -25.25
CA PHE A 588 25.12 -24.58 -24.76
C PHE A 588 24.10 -24.13 -25.80
N LYS A 589 22.99 -24.86 -25.92
CA LYS A 589 21.90 -24.56 -26.86
C LYS A 589 20.59 -24.22 -26.15
N GLU A 590 19.90 -23.19 -26.65
CA GLU A 590 18.54 -22.85 -26.22
C GLU A 590 17.49 -23.60 -27.05
N GLU A 591 16.54 -24.25 -26.38
CA GLU A 591 15.42 -24.97 -27.01
C GLU A 591 14.09 -24.24 -26.86
N SER A 592 13.96 -23.42 -25.81
CA SER A 592 12.73 -22.69 -25.52
C SER A 592 13.07 -21.25 -25.18
N ALA A 593 12.60 -20.33 -26.03
CA ALA A 593 12.85 -18.92 -25.87
C ALA A 593 12.07 -18.32 -24.68
N VAL A 594 12.78 -17.63 -23.80
CA VAL A 594 12.26 -16.63 -22.85
C VAL A 594 11.31 -15.67 -23.56
N MET A 595 10.13 -15.41 -23.00
CA MET A 595 9.11 -14.54 -23.58
C MET A 595 9.40 -13.07 -23.31
N GLN A 596 9.91 -12.74 -22.13
CA GLN A 596 10.38 -11.39 -21.81
C GLN A 596 11.77 -11.15 -22.41
N GLY A 597 11.82 -10.82 -23.71
CA GLY A 597 13.07 -10.66 -24.47
C GLY A 597 14.07 -9.66 -23.85
N GLU A 598 13.56 -8.65 -23.13
CA GLU A 598 14.35 -7.63 -22.44
C GLU A 598 15.25 -8.18 -21.32
N MET A 599 14.89 -9.32 -20.74
CA MET A 599 15.70 -9.95 -19.70
C MET A 599 16.96 -10.60 -20.27
N VAL A 600 16.95 -10.94 -21.56
CA VAL A 600 17.98 -11.77 -22.21
C VAL A 600 19.16 -10.94 -22.70
N GLY A 601 19.00 -9.63 -22.90
CA GLY A 601 20.03 -8.78 -23.53
C GLY A 601 20.26 -9.16 -25.00
N ASP A 602 21.47 -8.95 -25.51
CA ASP A 602 21.86 -9.31 -26.88
C ASP A 602 22.42 -10.75 -26.98
N VAL A 603 22.10 -11.61 -26.01
CA VAL A 603 22.54 -13.03 -26.00
C VAL A 603 22.06 -13.80 -27.23
N ARG A 604 20.94 -13.39 -27.84
CA ARG A 604 20.42 -13.97 -29.09
C ARG A 604 20.87 -13.23 -30.35
N GLY A 605 21.74 -12.25 -30.22
CA GLY A 605 22.26 -11.44 -31.32
C GLY A 605 23.24 -12.20 -32.21
N LYS A 606 24.10 -11.46 -32.89
CA LYS A 606 25.24 -12.07 -33.61
C LYS A 606 26.16 -12.75 -32.60
N ASP A 607 26.69 -13.91 -32.97
CA ASP A 607 27.52 -14.77 -32.12
C ASP A 607 26.76 -15.35 -30.89
N ALA A 608 25.47 -15.68 -31.05
CA ALA A 608 24.61 -16.20 -29.98
C ALA A 608 25.10 -17.51 -29.33
N ASP A 609 25.80 -18.36 -30.09
CA ASP A 609 26.46 -19.57 -29.60
C ASP A 609 27.46 -19.25 -28.49
N ALA A 610 28.28 -18.21 -28.69
CA ALA A 610 29.27 -17.75 -27.72
C ALA A 610 28.61 -16.99 -26.56
N SER A 611 27.68 -16.08 -26.83
CA SER A 611 27.02 -15.29 -25.78
C SER A 611 26.20 -16.15 -24.81
N LEU A 612 25.43 -17.13 -25.32
CA LEU A 612 24.65 -18.04 -24.47
C LEU A 612 25.57 -18.95 -23.64
N THR A 613 26.60 -19.50 -24.28
CA THR A 613 27.59 -20.34 -23.59
C THR A 613 28.32 -19.55 -22.50
N ALA A 614 28.75 -18.32 -22.79
CA ALA A 614 29.38 -17.43 -21.81
C ALA A 614 28.45 -17.14 -20.63
N PHE A 615 27.19 -16.81 -20.88
CA PHE A 615 26.21 -16.55 -19.83
C PHE A 615 25.97 -17.76 -18.91
N VAL A 616 25.79 -18.95 -19.49
CA VAL A 616 25.60 -20.20 -18.73
C VAL A 616 26.85 -20.52 -17.90
N VAL A 617 28.04 -20.33 -18.47
CA VAL A 617 29.32 -20.54 -17.77
C VAL A 617 29.48 -19.55 -16.61
N ILE A 618 29.15 -18.28 -16.79
CA ILE A 618 29.18 -17.28 -15.71
C ILE A 618 28.28 -17.71 -14.55
N ALA A 619 27.05 -18.17 -14.85
CA ALA A 619 26.15 -18.69 -13.82
C ALA A 619 26.72 -19.93 -13.11
N MET A 620 27.34 -20.86 -13.85
CA MET A 620 28.00 -22.03 -13.28
C MET A 620 29.23 -21.65 -12.42
N GLN A 621 29.99 -20.63 -12.82
CA GLN A 621 31.15 -20.13 -12.09
C GLN A 621 30.73 -19.45 -10.77
N GLU A 622 29.71 -18.59 -10.80
CA GLU A 622 29.18 -17.92 -9.60
C GLU A 622 28.53 -18.90 -8.60
N ALA A 623 27.96 -20.00 -9.08
CA ALA A 623 27.38 -21.04 -8.22
C ALA A 623 28.35 -22.20 -7.91
N SER A 624 29.59 -22.14 -8.40
CA SER A 624 30.56 -23.24 -8.27
C SER A 624 30.94 -23.52 -6.82
N GLU A 625 31.10 -22.50 -5.98
CA GLU A 625 31.44 -22.65 -4.56
C GLU A 625 30.36 -23.41 -3.78
N ILE A 626 29.09 -23.24 -4.16
CA ILE A 626 27.94 -23.91 -3.53
C ILE A 626 27.79 -25.35 -4.06
N CYS A 627 28.02 -25.57 -5.35
CA CYS A 627 27.70 -26.85 -6.02
C CYS A 627 28.90 -27.76 -6.32
N ALA A 628 30.11 -27.40 -5.91
CA ALA A 628 31.33 -28.17 -6.16
C ALA A 628 31.28 -29.61 -5.60
N GLY A 629 30.64 -29.82 -4.45
CA GLY A 629 30.46 -31.16 -3.85
C GLY A 629 29.30 -31.95 -4.48
N PRO A 630 28.06 -31.40 -4.51
CA PRO A 630 26.87 -32.10 -5.01
C PRO A 630 26.91 -32.49 -6.50
N VAL A 631 27.72 -31.80 -7.33
CA VAL A 631 27.81 -32.04 -8.78
C VAL A 631 29.26 -32.28 -9.20
N ALA A 632 29.74 -33.51 -9.01
CA ALA A 632 31.14 -33.89 -9.27
C ALA A 632 31.65 -33.57 -10.69
N SER A 633 30.77 -33.55 -11.70
CA SER A 633 31.13 -33.26 -13.10
C SER A 633 31.01 -31.78 -13.51
N LEU A 634 30.62 -30.89 -12.58
CA LEU A 634 30.43 -29.46 -12.88
C LEU A 634 31.72 -28.79 -13.38
N HIS A 635 32.86 -29.10 -12.75
CA HIS A 635 34.15 -28.54 -13.14
C HIS A 635 34.55 -28.93 -14.58
N LEU A 636 34.29 -30.19 -14.97
CA LEU A 636 34.55 -30.67 -16.33
C LEU A 636 33.66 -29.96 -17.36
N SER A 637 32.38 -29.77 -17.04
CA SER A 637 31.43 -29.04 -17.89
C SER A 637 31.86 -27.59 -18.12
N ILE A 638 32.27 -26.88 -17.05
CA ILE A 638 32.82 -25.52 -17.13
C ILE A 638 34.08 -25.51 -17.99
N MET A 639 35.00 -26.46 -17.81
CA MET A 639 36.25 -26.53 -18.56
C MET A 639 36.02 -26.70 -20.07
N LEU A 640 35.09 -27.58 -20.47
CA LEU A 640 34.72 -27.78 -21.88
C LEU A 640 34.15 -26.50 -22.50
N ALA A 641 33.25 -25.83 -21.79
CA ALA A 641 32.63 -24.59 -22.27
C ALA A 641 33.64 -23.43 -22.34
N VAL A 642 34.56 -23.32 -21.37
CA VAL A 642 35.67 -22.36 -21.42
C VAL A 642 36.60 -22.65 -22.60
N SER A 643 36.91 -23.91 -22.89
CA SER A 643 37.72 -24.30 -24.06
C SER A 643 37.04 -23.93 -25.38
N PHE A 644 35.72 -24.11 -25.48
CA PHE A 644 34.93 -23.67 -26.64
C PHE A 644 35.02 -22.15 -26.83
N LEU A 645 34.77 -21.39 -25.75
CA LEU A 645 34.82 -19.93 -25.76
C LEU A 645 36.20 -19.41 -26.13
N GLU A 646 37.27 -20.04 -25.63
CA GLU A 646 38.66 -19.70 -25.94
C GLU A 646 38.96 -19.83 -27.43
N GLY A 647 38.48 -20.90 -28.08
CA GLY A 647 38.64 -21.10 -29.52
C GLY A 647 37.75 -20.16 -30.36
N ARG A 648 36.58 -19.78 -29.85
CA ARG A 648 35.61 -18.93 -30.56
C ARG A 648 35.92 -17.44 -30.44
N LEU A 649 36.57 -17.00 -29.36
CA LEU A 649 36.84 -15.59 -29.02
C LEU A 649 37.51 -14.77 -30.15
N PRO A 650 38.54 -15.26 -30.88
CA PRO A 650 39.17 -14.49 -31.96
C PRO A 650 38.26 -14.27 -33.19
N GLN A 651 37.19 -15.05 -33.33
CA GLN A 651 36.26 -15.01 -34.45
C GLN A 651 34.99 -14.21 -34.14
N LEU A 652 34.86 -13.69 -32.91
CA LEU A 652 33.71 -12.90 -32.51
C LEU A 652 33.75 -11.52 -33.16
N THR A 653 32.59 -11.05 -33.57
CA THR A 653 32.45 -9.72 -34.22
C THR A 653 31.57 -8.79 -33.42
N ASN A 654 30.67 -9.34 -32.60
CA ASN A 654 29.77 -8.58 -31.74
C ASN A 654 30.50 -8.10 -30.46
N PRO A 655 30.65 -6.79 -30.21
CA PRO A 655 31.28 -6.26 -28.99
C PRO A 655 30.63 -6.77 -27.70
N TYR A 656 29.33 -7.04 -27.74
CA TYR A 656 28.59 -7.62 -26.62
C TYR A 656 29.03 -9.04 -26.28
N ALA A 657 29.07 -9.93 -27.29
CA ALA A 657 29.55 -11.30 -27.14
C ALA A 657 30.99 -11.32 -26.64
N ILE A 658 31.84 -10.44 -27.19
CA ILE A 658 33.25 -10.31 -26.78
C ILE A 658 33.37 -9.92 -25.31
N ALA A 659 32.64 -8.91 -24.85
CA ALA A 659 32.71 -8.46 -23.46
C ALA A 659 32.24 -9.55 -22.48
N MET A 660 31.13 -10.23 -22.78
CA MET A 660 30.59 -11.29 -21.92
C MET A 660 31.50 -12.53 -21.90
N THR A 661 31.99 -12.96 -23.07
CA THR A 661 32.99 -14.04 -23.16
C THR A 661 34.25 -13.66 -22.40
N SER A 662 34.73 -12.42 -22.53
CA SER A 662 35.91 -11.95 -21.80
C SER A 662 35.72 -12.01 -20.28
N TYR A 663 34.54 -11.68 -19.76
CA TYR A 663 34.24 -11.84 -18.33
C TYR A 663 34.24 -13.32 -17.90
N ALA A 664 33.60 -14.21 -18.67
CA ALA A 664 33.64 -15.65 -18.40
C ALA A 664 35.09 -16.20 -18.39
N MET A 665 35.93 -15.71 -19.30
CA MET A 665 37.36 -16.05 -19.38
C MET A 665 38.16 -15.45 -18.23
N ALA A 666 37.84 -14.24 -17.77
CA ALA A 666 38.47 -13.60 -16.61
C ALA A 666 38.21 -14.40 -15.32
N ASN A 667 36.99 -14.92 -15.14
CA ASN A 667 36.68 -15.81 -14.03
C ASN A 667 37.47 -17.13 -14.06
N ALA A 668 37.90 -17.57 -15.25
CA ALA A 668 38.78 -18.72 -15.43
C ALA A 668 40.28 -18.36 -15.43
N ASN A 669 40.66 -17.12 -15.12
CA ASN A 669 42.02 -16.58 -15.21
C ASN A 669 42.66 -16.71 -16.60
N LYS A 670 41.86 -16.63 -17.68
CA LYS A 670 42.27 -16.76 -19.08
C LYS A 670 41.86 -15.53 -19.93
N LEU A 671 41.77 -14.35 -19.32
CA LEU A 671 41.37 -13.14 -20.03
C LEU A 671 42.39 -12.74 -21.11
N ASN A 672 41.94 -12.65 -22.37
CA ASN A 672 42.72 -12.03 -23.43
C ASN A 672 42.37 -10.53 -23.54
N LYS A 673 43.16 -9.69 -22.85
CA LYS A 673 42.94 -8.24 -22.82
C LYS A 673 43.03 -7.59 -24.18
N ASP A 674 43.93 -8.06 -25.04
CA ASP A 674 44.18 -7.42 -26.34
C ASP A 674 42.94 -7.51 -27.24
N ILE A 675 42.26 -8.66 -27.24
CA ILE A 675 40.99 -8.85 -27.97
C ILE A 675 39.89 -7.98 -27.37
N LEU A 676 39.74 -7.96 -26.04
CA LEU A 676 38.74 -7.13 -25.36
C LEU A 676 38.94 -5.65 -25.70
N MET A 677 40.16 -5.13 -25.57
CA MET A 677 40.48 -3.73 -25.80
C MET A 677 40.41 -3.33 -27.28
N LYS A 678 40.74 -4.24 -28.21
CA LYS A 678 40.62 -4.01 -29.66
C LYS A 678 39.19 -3.66 -30.09
N HIS A 679 38.18 -4.18 -29.40
CA HIS A 679 36.76 -3.93 -29.68
C HIS A 679 36.14 -2.84 -28.80
N SER A 680 36.97 -2.05 -28.10
CA SER A 680 36.53 -0.89 -27.32
C SER A 680 36.52 0.38 -28.16
N THR A 681 35.59 1.28 -27.85
CA THR A 681 35.48 2.61 -28.44
C THR A 681 35.93 3.65 -27.42
N GLN A 682 36.91 4.47 -27.79
CA GLN A 682 37.37 5.60 -26.96
C GLN A 682 36.50 6.83 -27.23
N HIS A 683 36.00 7.46 -26.16
CA HIS A 683 35.28 8.73 -26.21
C HIS A 683 36.04 9.79 -25.40
N GLU A 684 35.71 11.08 -25.61
CA GLU A 684 36.22 12.18 -24.77
C GLU A 684 35.86 12.01 -23.28
N ALA A 685 34.82 11.23 -23.01
CA ALA A 685 34.21 11.02 -21.71
C ALA A 685 34.42 9.58 -21.16
N GLY A 686 35.43 8.85 -21.61
CA GLY A 686 35.73 7.48 -21.15
C GLY A 686 35.67 6.45 -22.28
N ARG A 687 35.61 5.16 -21.91
CA ARG A 687 35.70 4.03 -22.85
C ARG A 687 34.43 3.18 -22.80
N SER A 688 34.00 2.61 -23.93
CA SER A 688 32.82 1.74 -23.95
C SER A 688 32.90 0.63 -25.00
N TRP A 689 32.05 -0.40 -24.87
CA TRP A 689 31.89 -1.47 -25.85
C TRP A 689 30.55 -1.32 -26.56
N THR A 690 30.54 -0.52 -27.63
CA THR A 690 29.32 -0.08 -28.32
C THR A 690 28.78 -1.11 -29.31
N VAL A 691 27.50 -1.46 -29.19
CA VAL A 691 26.74 -2.24 -30.18
C VAL A 691 25.99 -1.26 -31.11
N PRO A 692 26.26 -1.26 -32.43
CA PRO A 692 25.66 -0.30 -33.36
C PRO A 692 24.12 -0.32 -33.34
N GLY A 693 23.50 0.85 -33.15
CA GLY A 693 22.03 1.00 -33.13
C GLY A 693 21.34 0.45 -31.87
N GLN A 694 22.10 -0.04 -30.88
CA GLN A 694 21.59 -0.73 -29.70
C GLN A 694 22.23 -0.19 -28.41
N HIS A 695 21.69 0.93 -27.91
CA HIS A 695 22.27 1.63 -26.76
C HIS A 695 22.27 0.80 -25.47
N HIS A 696 21.16 0.12 -25.13
CA HIS A 696 21.07 -0.67 -23.91
C HIS A 696 22.00 -1.87 -23.88
N HIS A 697 22.20 -2.54 -25.01
CA HIS A 697 23.18 -3.62 -25.14
C HIS A 697 24.62 -3.10 -25.03
N SER A 698 24.87 -1.84 -25.40
CA SER A 698 26.18 -1.20 -25.18
C SER A 698 26.46 -0.95 -23.69
N LEU A 699 25.44 -0.58 -22.91
CA LEU A 699 25.56 -0.43 -21.45
C LEU A 699 25.92 -1.77 -20.79
N GLU A 700 25.19 -2.82 -21.16
CA GLU A 700 25.41 -4.17 -20.67
C GLU A 700 26.79 -4.71 -21.07
N ALA A 701 27.18 -4.58 -22.34
CA ALA A 701 28.51 -5.00 -22.82
C ALA A 701 29.62 -4.28 -22.05
N THR A 702 29.49 -2.97 -21.84
CA THR A 702 30.47 -2.18 -21.10
C THR A 702 30.53 -2.62 -19.63
N ALA A 703 29.40 -2.99 -19.02
CA ALA A 703 29.38 -3.52 -17.65
C ALA A 703 30.11 -4.88 -17.53
N TYR A 704 29.92 -5.80 -18.49
CA TYR A 704 30.71 -7.04 -18.53
C TYR A 704 32.20 -6.78 -18.71
N ALA A 705 32.58 -5.81 -19.54
CA ALA A 705 33.97 -5.42 -19.71
C ALA A 705 34.57 -4.85 -18.41
N VAL A 706 33.82 -4.03 -17.67
CA VAL A 706 34.22 -3.55 -16.33
C VAL A 706 34.45 -4.72 -15.38
N LEU A 707 33.52 -5.66 -15.29
CA LEU A 707 33.67 -6.85 -14.43
C LEU A 707 34.91 -7.67 -14.81
N ALA A 708 35.17 -7.85 -16.11
CA ALA A 708 36.37 -8.55 -16.59
C ALA A 708 37.67 -7.83 -16.18
N LEU A 709 37.73 -6.51 -16.36
CA LEU A 709 38.90 -5.68 -16.01
C LEU A 709 39.13 -5.60 -14.48
N VAL A 710 38.06 -5.51 -13.70
CA VAL A 710 38.10 -5.55 -12.23
C VAL A 710 38.63 -6.90 -11.76
N LYS A 711 38.15 -8.01 -12.33
CA LYS A 711 38.61 -9.35 -11.99
C LYS A 711 40.12 -9.54 -12.24
N ASP A 712 40.62 -8.91 -13.28
CA ASP A 712 42.02 -8.90 -13.68
C ASP A 712 42.87 -7.82 -12.95
N LYS A 713 42.23 -6.95 -12.14
CA LYS A 713 42.85 -5.87 -11.35
C LYS A 713 43.43 -4.71 -12.16
N ASP A 714 42.95 -4.50 -13.39
CA ASP A 714 43.28 -3.33 -14.22
C ASP A 714 42.28 -2.19 -13.93
N PHE A 715 42.41 -1.59 -12.74
CA PHE A 715 41.46 -0.59 -12.23
C PHE A 715 41.45 0.71 -13.03
N ASP A 716 42.56 1.10 -13.66
CA ASP A 716 42.64 2.33 -14.44
C ASP A 716 41.73 2.25 -15.68
N LYS A 717 41.80 1.15 -16.44
CA LYS A 717 40.91 0.94 -17.60
C LYS A 717 39.47 0.66 -17.20
N ALA A 718 39.26 -0.04 -16.08
CA ALA A 718 37.92 -0.21 -15.52
C ALA A 718 37.30 1.14 -15.15
N GLY A 719 38.10 2.07 -14.59
CA GLY A 719 37.71 3.44 -14.28
C GLY A 719 37.24 4.23 -15.50
N GLU A 720 37.95 4.15 -16.63
CA GLU A 720 37.54 4.78 -17.90
C GLU A 720 36.15 4.32 -18.35
N ALA A 721 35.85 3.03 -18.19
CA ALA A 721 34.57 2.44 -18.58
C ALA A 721 33.44 2.74 -17.58
N VAL A 722 33.75 2.73 -16.28
CA VAL A 722 32.83 3.16 -15.21
C VAL A 722 32.44 4.63 -15.40
N HIS A 723 33.39 5.49 -15.75
CA HIS A 723 33.13 6.91 -16.01
C HIS A 723 32.18 7.10 -17.21
N TRP A 724 32.32 6.29 -18.28
CA TRP A 724 31.37 6.33 -19.40
C TRP A 724 29.98 5.87 -18.99
N LEU A 725 29.86 4.76 -18.26
CA LEU A 725 28.58 4.26 -17.73
C LEU A 725 27.89 5.32 -16.86
N ASN A 726 28.63 6.02 -16.00
CA ASN A 726 28.02 7.01 -15.10
C ASN A 726 27.40 8.22 -15.82
N ARG A 727 27.74 8.49 -17.09
CA ARG A 727 27.10 9.56 -17.89
C ARG A 727 25.83 9.13 -18.60
N GLN A 728 25.50 7.84 -18.61
CA GLN A 728 24.31 7.29 -19.29
C GLN A 728 23.05 7.25 -18.39
N GLN A 729 23.03 8.05 -17.31
CA GLN A 729 21.99 8.00 -16.27
C GLN A 729 20.56 8.22 -16.73
N SER A 730 20.34 9.07 -17.75
CA SER A 730 19.01 9.29 -18.35
C SER A 730 18.40 8.02 -18.93
N HIS A 731 19.20 6.96 -19.10
CA HIS A 731 18.79 5.70 -19.71
C HIS A 731 18.73 4.52 -18.71
N TYR A 732 19.02 4.74 -17.42
CA TYR A 732 18.86 3.70 -16.39
C TYR A 732 17.42 3.62 -15.89
N GLY A 733 16.86 2.40 -15.84
CA GLY A 733 15.47 2.17 -15.41
C GLY A 733 14.41 2.41 -16.50
N GLY A 734 14.81 2.47 -17.79
CA GLY A 734 13.94 2.55 -18.98
C GLY A 734 13.48 1.17 -19.56
N SER A 735 12.66 1.14 -20.64
CA SER A 735 12.23 -0.08 -21.38
C SER A 735 13.43 -0.79 -21.95
N GLY A 736 13.42 -2.12 -21.88
CA GLY A 736 14.52 -2.95 -22.36
C GLY A 736 15.80 -2.87 -21.53
N THR A 737 15.83 -2.14 -20.41
CA THR A 737 17.06 -1.88 -19.67
C THR A 737 17.26 -2.77 -18.45
N THR A 738 16.34 -3.68 -18.12
CA THR A 738 16.42 -4.40 -16.84
C THR A 738 17.74 -5.15 -16.69
N GLN A 739 18.13 -5.90 -17.71
CA GLN A 739 19.41 -6.61 -17.72
C GLN A 739 20.57 -5.60 -17.66
N ALA A 740 20.62 -4.62 -18.57
CA ALA A 740 21.70 -3.63 -18.64
C ALA A 740 21.89 -2.87 -17.32
N THR A 741 20.78 -2.48 -16.70
CA THR A 741 20.70 -1.79 -15.41
C THR A 741 21.25 -2.68 -14.30
N ILE A 742 20.80 -3.94 -14.22
CA ILE A 742 21.32 -4.96 -13.30
C ILE A 742 22.83 -5.11 -13.44
N MET A 743 23.33 -5.30 -14.66
CA MET A 743 24.75 -5.55 -14.92
C MET A 743 25.61 -4.32 -14.61
N VAL A 744 25.17 -3.12 -14.98
CA VAL A 744 25.87 -1.86 -14.66
C VAL A 744 26.00 -1.70 -13.15
N PHE A 745 24.94 -1.93 -12.39
CA PHE A 745 24.99 -1.81 -10.93
C PHE A 745 25.88 -2.84 -10.27
N GLN A 746 25.84 -4.09 -10.75
CA GLN A 746 26.78 -5.13 -10.29
C GLN A 746 28.23 -4.70 -10.57
N ALA A 747 28.52 -4.25 -11.80
CA ALA A 747 29.87 -3.86 -12.21
C ALA A 747 30.42 -2.67 -11.43
N VAL A 748 29.61 -1.63 -11.22
CA VAL A 748 30.02 -0.44 -10.46
C VAL A 748 30.17 -0.74 -8.97
N ALA A 749 29.32 -1.61 -8.40
CA ALA A 749 29.47 -2.05 -7.01
C ALA A 749 30.80 -2.77 -6.81
N GLU A 750 31.13 -3.73 -7.68
CA GLU A 750 32.38 -4.50 -7.60
C GLU A 750 33.63 -3.67 -7.85
N TYR A 751 33.57 -2.70 -8.77
CA TYR A 751 34.66 -1.75 -8.95
C TYR A 751 34.91 -0.94 -7.66
N ARG A 752 33.85 -0.44 -7.02
CA ARG A 752 33.97 0.36 -5.79
C ARG A 752 34.49 -0.43 -4.60
N THR A 753 34.06 -1.69 -4.42
CA THR A 753 34.52 -2.51 -3.29
C THR A 753 36.02 -2.75 -3.35
N GLN A 754 36.60 -2.84 -4.56
CA GLN A 754 38.01 -3.16 -4.77
C GLN A 754 38.94 -1.93 -4.85
N VAL A 755 38.43 -0.73 -5.14
CA VAL A 755 39.23 0.50 -5.35
C VAL A 755 39.32 1.40 -4.09
N LYS A 756 39.20 0.85 -2.87
CA LYS A 756 39.31 1.65 -1.64
C LYS A 756 40.74 2.19 -1.42
N ASP A 757 40.80 3.50 -1.11
CA ASP A 757 41.92 4.36 -0.67
C ASP A 757 42.72 5.13 -1.75
N ARG A 758 42.55 6.48 -1.76
CA ARG A 758 43.61 7.53 -1.68
C ARG A 758 43.07 8.94 -2.03
N GLN A 759 42.49 9.71 -1.08
CA GLN A 759 42.61 11.19 -0.99
C GLN A 759 41.89 11.82 0.21
N ASN A 760 42.36 13.00 0.66
CA ASN A 760 41.73 13.83 1.68
C ASN A 760 40.64 14.73 1.05
N PHE A 761 39.37 14.36 1.19
CA PHE A 761 38.21 15.12 0.71
C PHE A 761 37.79 16.24 1.70
N ASN A 762 37.83 17.50 1.25
CA ASN A 762 37.40 18.68 2.00
C ASN A 762 36.95 19.81 1.06
N LEU A 763 35.64 19.99 0.89
CA LEU A 763 35.03 20.98 0.00
C LEU A 763 34.12 21.93 0.78
N ASN A 764 34.33 23.24 0.63
CA ASN A 764 33.48 24.29 1.17
C ASN A 764 32.70 24.96 0.03
N VAL A 765 31.37 24.98 0.12
CA VAL A 765 30.50 25.63 -0.85
C VAL A 765 29.77 26.79 -0.21
N GLU A 766 29.77 27.94 -0.87
CA GLU A 766 29.08 29.16 -0.48
C GLU A 766 27.99 29.49 -1.51
N LEU A 767 26.74 29.56 -1.05
CA LEU A 767 25.58 29.99 -1.82
C LEU A 767 25.17 31.40 -1.38
N SER A 768 25.24 32.35 -2.29
CA SER A 768 24.80 33.74 -2.09
C SER A 768 23.55 34.01 -2.92
N VAL A 769 22.46 34.45 -2.30
CA VAL A 769 21.18 34.73 -2.97
C VAL A 769 20.90 36.23 -2.88
N ALA A 770 20.54 36.86 -4.01
CA ALA A 770 20.19 38.27 -4.06
C ALA A 770 19.04 38.59 -3.09
N GLY A 771 19.23 39.60 -2.24
CA GLY A 771 18.25 40.02 -1.21
C GLY A 771 18.47 39.39 0.17
N ARG A 772 19.35 38.39 0.32
CA ARG A 772 19.74 37.86 1.64
C ARG A 772 20.99 38.57 2.16
N SER A 773 21.02 38.92 3.45
CA SER A 773 22.12 39.65 4.08
C SER A 773 23.35 38.78 4.40
N LYS A 774 23.20 37.45 4.47
CA LYS A 774 24.30 36.50 4.72
C LYS A 774 24.27 35.35 3.72
N PRO A 775 25.41 34.94 3.15
CA PRO A 775 25.49 33.75 2.32
C PRO A 775 25.38 32.48 3.17
N VAL A 776 24.85 31.42 2.58
CA VAL A 776 24.77 30.09 3.17
C VAL A 776 26.08 29.36 2.89
N ARG A 777 26.70 28.78 3.93
CA ARG A 777 27.97 28.06 3.81
C ARG A 777 27.79 26.61 4.22
N TRP A 778 28.25 25.70 3.36
CA TRP A 778 28.25 24.27 3.60
C TRP A 778 29.67 23.73 3.53
N ALA A 779 30.08 23.03 4.59
CA ALA A 779 31.34 22.33 4.65
C ALA A 779 31.10 20.83 4.47
N PHE A 780 31.62 20.30 3.37
CA PHE A 780 31.62 18.89 3.03
C PHE A 780 32.99 18.29 3.35
N LYS A 781 33.00 17.37 4.31
CA LYS A 781 34.11 16.54 4.77
C LYS A 781 33.76 15.09 4.47
N ARG A 782 34.73 14.18 4.59
CA ARG A 782 34.52 12.75 4.33
C ARG A 782 33.29 12.16 5.04
N ASP A 783 33.09 12.50 6.31
CA ASP A 783 32.01 11.97 7.14
C ASP A 783 30.61 12.45 6.72
N ASN A 784 30.52 13.53 5.92
CA ASN A 784 29.25 14.13 5.52
C ASN A 784 29.16 14.41 4.02
N MET A 785 30.03 13.80 3.19
CA MET A 785 30.10 14.10 1.75
C MET A 785 28.83 13.66 1.00
N HIS A 786 28.24 12.53 1.38
CA HIS A 786 27.04 11.97 0.75
C HIS A 786 25.74 12.71 1.13
N LEU A 787 25.79 13.67 2.06
CA LEU A 787 24.62 14.45 2.46
C LEU A 787 24.33 15.53 1.41
N THR A 788 23.23 15.37 0.67
CA THR A 788 22.72 16.43 -0.19
C THR A 788 22.27 17.62 0.68
N ARG A 789 22.83 18.79 0.42
CA ARG A 789 22.39 20.06 1.02
C ARG A 789 21.45 20.75 0.07
N SER A 790 20.31 21.20 0.55
CA SER A 790 19.36 21.94 -0.25
C SER A 790 19.01 23.29 0.37
N ASP A 791 18.63 24.22 -0.50
CA ASP A 791 18.07 25.52 -0.12
C ASP A 791 16.95 25.89 -1.10
N LYS A 792 16.02 26.72 -0.64
CA LYS A 792 14.90 27.22 -1.43
C LYS A 792 15.17 28.67 -1.83
N VAL A 793 14.94 29.01 -3.09
CA VAL A 793 15.10 30.35 -3.65
C VAL A 793 13.79 30.80 -4.30
N GLU A 794 13.44 32.06 -4.12
CA GLU A 794 12.25 32.63 -4.76
C GLU A 794 12.51 32.86 -6.26
N ILE A 795 11.45 32.79 -7.05
CA ILE A 795 11.54 33.01 -8.49
C ILE A 795 11.94 34.45 -8.79
N ASN A 796 12.66 34.66 -9.89
CA ASN A 796 13.32 35.90 -10.30
C ASN A 796 14.50 36.36 -9.42
N GLN A 797 14.90 35.62 -8.40
CA GLN A 797 16.14 35.92 -7.69
C GLN A 797 17.35 35.33 -8.41
N GLU A 798 18.43 36.11 -8.42
CA GLU A 798 19.75 35.67 -8.87
C GLU A 798 20.51 35.09 -7.67
N PHE A 799 21.27 34.03 -7.91
CA PHE A 799 22.10 33.40 -6.90
C PHE A 799 23.44 32.96 -7.46
N ASN A 800 24.47 33.07 -6.63
CA ASN A 800 25.84 32.71 -6.95
C ASN A 800 26.30 31.54 -6.09
N VAL A 801 26.96 30.56 -6.71
CA VAL A 801 27.54 29.41 -6.01
C VAL A 801 29.05 29.43 -6.19
N THR A 802 29.78 29.39 -5.07
CA THR A 802 31.26 29.36 -5.05
C THR A 802 31.73 28.12 -4.31
N ALA A 803 32.68 27.37 -4.87
CA ALA A 803 33.24 26.18 -4.26
C ALA A 803 34.75 26.35 -4.02
N LYS A 804 35.25 25.90 -2.86
CA LYS A 804 36.65 26.04 -2.41
C LYS A 804 37.15 24.77 -1.72
N GLY A 805 38.42 24.42 -1.89
CA GLY A 805 39.04 23.25 -1.24
C GLY A 805 39.34 22.09 -2.19
N THR A 806 39.52 20.89 -1.62
CA THR A 806 39.90 19.66 -2.32
C THR A 806 38.72 18.71 -2.40
N GLY A 807 38.05 18.67 -3.56
CA GLY A 807 36.87 17.85 -3.78
C GLY A 807 36.01 18.37 -4.93
N THR A 808 35.03 17.60 -5.35
CA THR A 808 34.03 18.01 -6.35
C THR A 808 32.64 17.99 -5.73
N ALA A 809 31.73 18.81 -6.23
CA ALA A 809 30.30 18.71 -5.91
C ALA A 809 29.48 18.95 -7.15
N THR A 810 28.22 18.57 -7.12
CA THR A 810 27.29 18.85 -8.21
C THR A 810 26.13 19.66 -7.72
N LEU A 811 25.82 20.69 -8.48
CA LEU A 811 24.70 21.58 -8.31
C LEU A 811 23.54 21.15 -9.22
N SER A 812 22.38 20.89 -8.64
CA SER A 812 21.13 20.69 -9.36
C SER A 812 20.12 21.78 -8.98
N VAL A 813 19.41 22.29 -9.99
CA VAL A 813 18.40 23.34 -9.83
C VAL A 813 17.08 22.80 -10.34
N LEU A 814 16.12 22.66 -9.42
CA LEU A 814 14.79 22.13 -9.68
C LEU A 814 13.74 23.21 -9.42
N THR A 815 12.99 23.58 -10.45
CA THR A 815 11.86 24.51 -10.33
C THR A 815 10.55 23.73 -10.43
N LEU A 816 9.70 23.86 -9.40
CA LEU A 816 8.35 23.29 -9.35
C LEU A 816 7.34 24.42 -9.59
N TYR A 817 6.43 24.24 -10.55
CA TYR A 817 5.41 25.24 -10.89
C TYR A 817 4.16 24.60 -11.49
N TYR A 818 3.04 25.32 -11.48
CA TYR A 818 1.80 24.84 -12.13
C TYR A 818 1.64 25.46 -13.52
N ALA A 819 1.31 24.63 -14.51
CA ALA A 819 1.05 25.07 -15.88
C ALA A 819 -0.29 24.53 -16.41
N ARG A 820 -0.81 25.15 -17.47
CA ARG A 820 -1.98 24.63 -18.18
C ARG A 820 -1.64 23.28 -18.82
N PRO A 821 -2.53 22.27 -18.73
CA PRO A 821 -2.36 21.05 -19.50
C PRO A 821 -2.48 21.39 -21.00
N VAL A 822 -1.37 21.32 -21.71
CA VAL A 822 -1.33 21.48 -23.17
C VAL A 822 -1.18 20.10 -23.79
N GLU A 823 -2.06 19.73 -24.72
CA GLU A 823 -1.83 18.57 -25.59
C GLU A 823 -0.61 18.87 -26.48
N LYS A 824 0.55 18.37 -26.11
CA LYS A 824 1.71 18.39 -27.01
C LYS A 824 1.47 17.33 -28.08
N LYS A 825 1.35 17.74 -29.34
CA LYS A 825 1.29 16.83 -30.50
C LYS A 825 2.50 15.87 -30.57
N SER A 826 3.63 16.24 -29.95
CA SER A 826 4.83 15.40 -29.85
C SER A 826 4.69 14.20 -28.91
N ASP A 827 3.79 14.26 -27.91
CA ASP A 827 3.73 13.27 -26.82
C ASP A 827 2.97 12.01 -27.27
N CYS A 828 1.92 12.16 -28.09
CA CYS A 828 1.12 11.04 -28.61
C CYS A 828 1.65 10.44 -29.93
N THR A 829 2.97 10.37 -30.10
CA THR A 829 3.57 9.75 -31.30
C THR A 829 3.62 8.23 -31.20
N PHE A 830 3.88 7.68 -30.01
CA PHE A 830 4.04 6.24 -29.77
C PHE A 830 2.72 5.49 -29.51
N PHE A 831 1.71 6.16 -28.95
CA PHE A 831 0.38 5.58 -28.67
C PHE A 831 -0.74 6.40 -29.34
N ASP A 832 -1.68 5.71 -29.99
CA ASP A 832 -2.97 6.27 -30.39
C ASP A 832 -3.98 6.04 -29.25
N LEU A 833 -4.31 7.11 -28.51
CA LEU A 833 -5.23 7.09 -27.38
C LEU A 833 -6.49 7.91 -27.68
N THR A 834 -7.66 7.28 -27.58
CA THR A 834 -8.96 7.97 -27.66
C THR A 834 -9.83 7.60 -26.47
N VAL A 835 -10.30 8.62 -25.74
CA VAL A 835 -11.13 8.45 -24.54
C VAL A 835 -12.51 9.07 -24.74
N LYS A 836 -13.56 8.32 -24.42
CA LYS A 836 -14.95 8.80 -24.44
C LYS A 836 -15.68 8.39 -23.16
N MET A 837 -16.56 9.25 -22.68
CA MET A 837 -17.44 8.96 -21.54
C MET A 837 -18.88 9.10 -22.01
N GLU A 838 -19.66 8.03 -21.91
CA GLU A 838 -21.04 7.98 -22.40
C GLU A 838 -22.00 7.62 -21.27
N LYS A 839 -23.23 8.15 -21.34
CA LYS A 839 -24.30 7.82 -20.39
C LYS A 839 -24.95 6.50 -20.83
N ASP A 840 -24.89 5.50 -19.96
CA ASP A 840 -25.55 4.20 -20.14
C ASP A 840 -27.08 4.40 -20.10
N PRO A 841 -27.79 4.11 -21.20
CA PRO A 841 -29.23 4.35 -21.32
C PRO A 841 -30.08 3.46 -20.40
N GLU A 842 -29.58 2.32 -19.91
CA GLU A 842 -30.38 1.41 -19.08
C GLU A 842 -30.25 1.64 -17.57
N GLN A 843 -29.13 2.20 -17.09
CA GLN A 843 -28.82 2.23 -15.63
C GLN A 843 -28.51 3.60 -15.01
N LYS A 844 -28.60 4.72 -15.77
CA LYS A 844 -28.16 6.07 -15.30
C LYS A 844 -26.71 6.08 -14.79
N ARG A 845 -25.83 5.27 -15.39
CA ARG A 845 -24.40 5.17 -15.05
C ARG A 845 -23.57 5.75 -16.19
N GLU A 846 -22.34 6.15 -15.93
CA GLU A 846 -21.46 6.66 -16.97
C GLU A 846 -20.36 5.63 -17.24
N ALA A 847 -20.21 5.23 -18.50
CA ALA A 847 -19.19 4.26 -18.94
C ALA A 847 -18.06 5.01 -19.65
N ILE A 848 -16.82 4.70 -19.28
CA ILE A 848 -15.63 5.21 -19.98
C ILE A 848 -15.19 4.16 -20.99
N TYR A 849 -14.90 4.60 -22.22
CA TYR A 849 -14.28 3.82 -23.27
C TYR A 849 -12.88 4.38 -23.54
N VAL A 850 -11.87 3.54 -23.32
CA VAL A 850 -10.48 3.86 -23.66
C VAL A 850 -10.05 2.99 -24.83
N ASN A 851 -9.84 3.61 -25.99
CA ASN A 851 -9.28 2.97 -27.18
C ASN A 851 -7.78 3.23 -27.21
N LYS A 852 -6.99 2.17 -27.41
CA LYS A 852 -5.53 2.22 -27.43
C LYS A 852 -4.95 1.36 -28.57
N ASN A 853 -3.90 1.85 -29.22
CA ASN A 853 -3.04 1.10 -30.14
C ASN A 853 -1.61 1.64 -30.05
N ALA A 854 -0.60 0.79 -30.20
CA ALA A 854 0.78 1.23 -30.39
C ALA A 854 0.99 1.66 -31.85
N ASN A 855 1.72 2.75 -32.07
CA ASN A 855 2.04 3.27 -33.41
C ASN A 855 3.39 2.77 -33.95
N ASP A 856 4.07 1.88 -33.22
CA ASP A 856 5.38 1.32 -33.59
C ASP A 856 5.26 0.04 -34.45
N LYS A 857 6.38 -0.48 -34.95
CA LYS A 857 6.45 -1.72 -35.77
C LYS A 857 6.24 -2.99 -34.95
N THR A 858 6.20 -2.90 -33.63
CA THR A 858 6.06 -4.01 -32.67
C THR A 858 5.02 -3.66 -31.61
N ASP A 859 4.40 -4.69 -31.01
CA ASP A 859 3.48 -4.51 -29.87
C ASP A 859 4.24 -3.80 -28.73
N ALA A 860 3.60 -2.82 -28.09
CA ALA A 860 4.14 -2.22 -26.87
C ALA A 860 4.04 -3.21 -25.72
N THR A 861 5.07 -3.27 -24.87
CA THR A 861 5.17 -4.22 -23.77
C THR A 861 4.28 -3.79 -22.59
N MET A 862 4.61 -4.19 -21.36
CA MET A 862 3.79 -3.90 -20.17
C MET A 862 3.51 -2.40 -20.10
N THR A 863 2.24 -2.02 -20.16
CA THR A 863 1.80 -0.63 -20.30
C THR A 863 0.94 -0.24 -19.11
N ILE A 864 1.16 0.96 -18.58
CA ILE A 864 0.30 1.54 -17.54
C ILE A 864 -0.72 2.45 -18.21
N LEU A 865 -1.97 2.27 -17.81
CA LEU A 865 -3.05 3.21 -18.08
C LEU A 865 -3.48 3.85 -16.76
N GLU A 866 -3.11 5.12 -16.58
CA GLU A 866 -3.51 5.93 -15.43
C GLU A 866 -4.72 6.77 -15.78
N ILE A 867 -5.83 6.57 -15.05
CA ILE A 867 -7.11 7.22 -15.29
C ILE A 867 -7.42 8.09 -14.07
N GLY A 868 -7.41 9.41 -14.25
CA GLY A 868 -7.86 10.37 -13.26
C GLY A 868 -9.35 10.20 -13.00
N ILE A 869 -9.74 10.17 -11.72
CA ILE A 869 -11.14 10.07 -11.33
C ILE A 869 -11.70 11.50 -11.21
N PRO A 870 -12.72 11.89 -11.98
CA PRO A 870 -13.34 13.21 -11.84
C PRO A 870 -13.93 13.41 -10.44
N THR A 871 -13.93 14.66 -9.96
CA THR A 871 -14.45 14.97 -8.63
C THR A 871 -15.89 14.50 -8.47
N GLY A 872 -16.18 13.78 -7.39
CA GLY A 872 -17.52 13.25 -7.11
C GLY A 872 -17.85 11.93 -7.81
N PHE A 873 -16.88 11.26 -8.46
CA PHE A 873 -17.06 9.94 -9.06
C PHE A 873 -16.30 8.84 -8.30
N THR A 874 -16.79 7.60 -8.40
CA THR A 874 -16.08 6.38 -7.98
C THR A 874 -16.23 5.28 -9.03
N VAL A 875 -15.28 4.36 -9.11
CA VAL A 875 -15.29 3.29 -10.12
C VAL A 875 -16.06 2.06 -9.62
N GLU A 876 -16.80 1.39 -10.50
CA GLU A 876 -17.42 0.09 -10.22
C GLU A 876 -16.35 -1.01 -10.16
N THR A 877 -16.09 -1.54 -8.96
CA THR A 877 -15.06 -2.56 -8.76
C THR A 877 -15.38 -3.89 -9.42
N ARG A 878 -16.66 -4.24 -9.62
CA ARG A 878 -17.05 -5.51 -10.26
C ARG A 878 -16.59 -5.60 -11.72
N ASP A 879 -16.71 -4.50 -12.46
CA ASP A 879 -16.30 -4.44 -13.87
C ASP A 879 -14.76 -4.64 -13.97
N LEU A 880 -14.00 -4.08 -13.03
CA LEU A 880 -12.54 -4.26 -12.96
C LEU A 880 -12.13 -5.69 -12.55
N GLU A 881 -12.89 -6.33 -11.66
CA GLU A 881 -12.69 -7.73 -11.27
C GLU A 881 -12.92 -8.66 -12.48
N GLU A 882 -13.95 -8.41 -13.28
CA GLU A 882 -14.23 -9.20 -14.49
C GLU A 882 -13.14 -9.05 -15.55
N LEU A 883 -12.72 -7.80 -15.83
CA LEU A 883 -11.62 -7.50 -16.75
C LEU A 883 -10.27 -8.10 -16.32
N SER A 884 -10.10 -8.41 -15.02
CA SER A 884 -8.87 -8.97 -14.46
C SER A 884 -8.89 -10.47 -14.17
N SER A 885 -10.06 -11.10 -14.09
CA SER A 885 -10.22 -12.52 -13.74
C SER A 885 -10.83 -13.41 -14.84
N GLY A 886 -11.32 -12.82 -15.94
CA GLY A 886 -11.86 -13.57 -17.08
C GLY A 886 -10.82 -14.35 -17.91
N LYS A 887 -11.28 -15.28 -18.76
CA LYS A 887 -10.42 -16.12 -19.62
C LYS A 887 -9.59 -15.32 -20.65
N GLU A 888 -10.08 -14.17 -21.10
CA GLU A 888 -9.39 -13.28 -22.06
C GLU A 888 -8.51 -12.22 -21.39
N ARG A 889 -8.65 -12.02 -20.07
CA ARG A 889 -7.90 -11.10 -19.19
C ARG A 889 -7.28 -9.87 -19.88
N TYR A 890 -8.05 -8.79 -19.99
CA TYR A 890 -7.61 -7.51 -20.56
C TYR A 890 -6.73 -6.68 -19.61
N ILE A 891 -6.85 -6.90 -18.30
CA ILE A 891 -6.10 -6.16 -17.26
C ILE A 891 -5.39 -7.16 -16.34
N GLN A 892 -4.08 -6.97 -16.13
CA GLN A 892 -3.33 -7.83 -15.21
C GLN A 892 -3.59 -7.48 -13.75
N LYS A 893 -3.66 -6.19 -13.43
CA LYS A 893 -3.93 -5.69 -12.09
C LYS A 893 -4.56 -4.30 -12.19
N TYR A 894 -5.35 -3.92 -11.18
CA TYR A 894 -5.79 -2.55 -10.99
C TYR A 894 -5.50 -2.09 -9.57
N GLU A 895 -5.22 -0.81 -9.40
CA GLU A 895 -4.97 -0.17 -8.10
C GLU A 895 -5.69 1.18 -8.04
N ASN A 896 -6.39 1.44 -6.92
CA ASN A 896 -6.93 2.75 -6.62
C ASN A 896 -5.88 3.53 -5.83
N ASN A 897 -5.19 4.45 -6.48
CA ASN A 897 -4.12 5.23 -5.85
C ASN A 897 -4.70 6.48 -5.17
N LYS A 898 -4.50 6.57 -3.85
CA LYS A 898 -4.85 7.74 -3.04
C LYS A 898 -3.63 8.57 -2.60
N VAL A 899 -2.41 8.10 -2.90
CA VAL A 899 -1.17 8.58 -2.27
C VAL A 899 -0.31 9.42 -3.22
N LEU A 900 -0.33 9.16 -4.54
CA LEU A 900 0.54 9.85 -5.51
C LEU A 900 -0.16 10.96 -6.32
N SER A 901 -1.49 11.07 -6.27
CA SER A 901 -2.26 12.11 -6.98
C SER A 901 -3.23 12.78 -6.02
N GLU A 902 -3.15 14.12 -5.90
CA GLU A 902 -4.02 14.91 -5.02
C GLU A 902 -5.53 14.76 -5.38
N ARG A 903 -5.86 14.23 -6.56
CA ARG A 903 -7.24 14.04 -7.07
C ARG A 903 -7.76 12.59 -7.02
N GLY A 904 -6.90 11.61 -6.72
CA GLY A 904 -7.21 10.18 -6.81
C GLY A 904 -7.21 9.65 -8.25
N SER A 905 -6.47 8.56 -8.51
CA SER A 905 -6.38 7.92 -9.82
C SER A 905 -6.60 6.40 -9.76
N LEU A 906 -7.18 5.86 -10.83
CA LEU A 906 -7.24 4.43 -11.10
C LEU A 906 -6.06 4.06 -11.99
N ILE A 907 -5.23 3.13 -11.54
CA ILE A 907 -4.08 2.64 -12.28
C ILE A 907 -4.39 1.24 -12.78
N LEU A 908 -4.33 1.02 -14.09
CA LEU A 908 -4.50 -0.28 -14.74
C LEU A 908 -3.17 -0.75 -15.32
N TYR A 909 -2.81 -2.00 -15.04
CA TYR A 909 -1.61 -2.64 -15.56
C TYR A 909 -1.99 -3.57 -16.71
N LEU A 910 -1.45 -3.29 -17.90
CA LEU A 910 -1.68 -4.03 -19.13
C LEU A 910 -0.42 -4.83 -19.48
N ASP A 911 -0.59 -6.07 -19.96
CA ASP A 911 0.54 -6.94 -20.33
C ASP A 911 1.25 -6.46 -21.60
N LYS A 912 0.45 -6.03 -22.57
CA LYS A 912 0.89 -5.42 -23.82
C LYS A 912 -0.18 -4.49 -24.38
N VAL A 913 0.18 -3.71 -25.39
CA VAL A 913 -0.76 -3.02 -26.27
C VAL A 913 -0.39 -3.38 -27.70
N SER A 914 -1.32 -4.00 -28.43
CA SER A 914 -1.13 -4.35 -29.84
C SER A 914 -0.74 -3.12 -30.67
N HIS A 915 0.07 -3.31 -31.72
CA HIS A 915 0.29 -2.29 -32.76
C HIS A 915 -0.62 -2.47 -33.98
N LYS A 916 -1.28 -3.64 -34.09
CA LYS A 916 -2.11 -4.02 -35.25
C LYS A 916 -3.59 -3.82 -35.02
N GLU A 917 -4.05 -4.08 -33.80
CA GLU A 917 -5.47 -4.13 -33.45
C GLU A 917 -5.78 -3.10 -32.37
N LYS A 918 -6.88 -2.35 -32.56
CA LYS A 918 -7.34 -1.38 -31.57
C LYS A 918 -8.01 -2.12 -30.42
N GLU A 919 -7.45 -2.00 -29.23
CA GLU A 919 -8.01 -2.58 -28.01
C GLU A 919 -8.87 -1.54 -27.27
N VAL A 920 -10.01 -1.99 -26.74
CA VAL A 920 -10.96 -1.14 -26.00
C VAL A 920 -11.11 -1.66 -24.57
N ILE A 921 -10.93 -0.77 -23.60
CA ILE A 921 -11.24 -1.06 -22.18
C ILE A 921 -12.42 -0.19 -21.77
N SER A 922 -13.44 -0.82 -21.21
CA SER A 922 -14.62 -0.13 -20.70
C SER A 922 -15.03 -0.57 -19.31
N PHE A 923 -15.37 0.39 -18.45
CA PHE A 923 -15.89 0.15 -17.11
C PHE A 923 -16.81 1.29 -16.68
N ARG A 924 -17.70 1.02 -15.72
CA ARG A 924 -18.66 2.01 -15.22
C ARG A 924 -18.11 2.83 -14.06
N MET A 925 -18.53 4.09 -14.01
CA MET A 925 -18.33 4.99 -12.88
C MET A 925 -19.66 5.42 -12.28
N HIS A 926 -19.65 5.54 -10.95
CA HIS A 926 -20.76 5.98 -10.12
C HIS A 926 -20.55 7.43 -9.71
N LYS A 927 -21.54 8.27 -9.94
CA LYS A 927 -21.57 9.64 -9.45
C LYS A 927 -22.06 9.66 -8.00
N LEU A 928 -21.19 10.01 -7.06
CA LEU A 928 -21.52 10.12 -5.62
C LEU A 928 -22.21 11.44 -5.28
N TYR A 929 -21.81 12.54 -5.94
CA TYR A 929 -22.33 13.89 -5.66
C TYR A 929 -22.53 14.68 -6.95
N ASN A 930 -23.50 15.60 -6.96
CA ASN A 930 -23.69 16.53 -8.07
C ASN A 930 -22.66 17.66 -8.00
N VAL A 931 -21.74 17.68 -8.96
CA VAL A 931 -20.71 18.73 -9.10
C VAL A 931 -21.15 19.70 -10.20
N GLY A 932 -21.32 20.98 -9.86
CA GLY A 932 -21.80 22.02 -10.80
C GLY A 932 -20.79 22.42 -11.88
N LEU A 933 -19.49 22.44 -11.53
CA LEU A 933 -18.37 22.73 -12.44
C LEU A 933 -17.38 21.56 -12.38
N LEU A 934 -17.74 20.45 -13.00
CA LEU A 934 -16.88 19.27 -13.07
C LEU A 934 -15.62 19.60 -13.90
N GLN A 935 -14.45 19.43 -13.30
CA GLN A 935 -13.17 19.59 -14.00
C GLN A 935 -12.91 18.37 -14.89
N PRO A 936 -12.33 18.55 -16.09
CA PRO A 936 -11.93 17.42 -16.92
C PRO A 936 -10.86 16.60 -16.20
N ALA A 937 -10.96 15.28 -16.35
CA ALA A 937 -9.96 14.35 -15.82
C ALA A 937 -9.04 13.88 -16.95
N ALA A 938 -7.80 13.56 -16.60
CA ALA A 938 -6.80 13.07 -17.53
C ALA A 938 -6.78 11.53 -17.57
N VAL A 939 -6.52 10.97 -18.74
CA VAL A 939 -6.07 9.59 -18.93
C VAL A 939 -4.70 9.63 -19.55
N THR A 940 -3.74 9.00 -18.91
CA THR A 940 -2.37 8.91 -19.38
C THR A 940 -2.03 7.46 -19.65
N ILE A 941 -1.62 7.14 -20.88
CA ILE A 941 -1.06 5.85 -21.25
C ILE A 941 0.44 6.00 -21.46
N TYR A 942 1.21 5.08 -20.89
CA TYR A 942 2.65 5.04 -21.06
C TYR A 942 3.16 3.62 -20.86
N GLU A 943 4.20 3.27 -21.59
CA GLU A 943 4.86 1.98 -21.37
C GLU A 943 5.51 1.98 -19.99
N TYR A 944 5.32 0.92 -19.21
CA TYR A 944 5.78 0.82 -17.82
C TYR A 944 7.28 1.08 -17.71
N TYR A 945 8.02 0.58 -18.69
CA TYR A 945 9.46 0.71 -18.70
C TYR A 945 9.93 1.96 -19.47
N SER A 946 9.17 2.55 -20.42
CA SER A 946 9.54 3.79 -21.12
C SER A 946 8.53 4.92 -20.83
N PRO A 947 8.57 5.52 -19.62
CA PRO A 947 7.60 6.55 -19.22
C PRO A 947 7.72 7.88 -20.00
N ASP A 948 8.78 8.04 -20.80
CA ASP A 948 8.95 9.19 -21.68
C ASP A 948 8.09 9.07 -22.95
N ALA A 949 7.75 7.86 -23.37
CA ALA A 949 6.77 7.58 -24.44
C ALA A 949 5.35 7.55 -23.87
N ARG A 950 4.83 8.72 -23.47
CA ARG A 950 3.50 8.86 -22.85
C ARG A 950 2.53 9.63 -23.72
N CYS A 951 1.26 9.24 -23.74
CA CYS A 951 0.18 10.01 -24.32
C CYS A 951 -0.88 10.33 -23.26
N THR A 952 -1.22 11.62 -23.11
CA THR A 952 -2.25 12.08 -22.18
C THR A 952 -3.43 12.68 -22.95
N LYS A 953 -4.65 12.25 -22.61
CA LYS A 953 -5.91 12.78 -23.13
C LYS A 953 -6.84 13.16 -21.99
N PHE A 954 -7.73 14.12 -22.22
CA PHE A 954 -8.69 14.58 -21.21
C PHE A 954 -10.12 14.18 -21.58
N PHE A 955 -10.94 13.86 -20.58
CA PHE A 955 -12.35 13.49 -20.77
C PHE A 955 -13.28 14.21 -19.79
N HIS A 956 -14.52 14.45 -20.24
CA HIS A 956 -15.59 15.08 -19.46
C HIS A 956 -16.97 14.53 -19.91
N PRO A 957 -17.90 14.22 -18.99
CA PRO A 957 -19.16 13.49 -19.30
C PRO A 957 -20.15 14.22 -20.21
N GLU A 958 -20.12 15.56 -20.26
CA GLU A 958 -21.06 16.36 -21.06
C GLU A 958 -20.39 17.23 -22.13
N ARG A 959 -19.04 17.23 -22.22
CA ARG A 959 -18.30 18.24 -22.99
C ARG A 959 -17.19 17.59 -23.80
N THR A 960 -17.06 17.96 -25.06
CA THR A 960 -15.92 17.58 -25.90
C THR A 960 -14.67 18.34 -25.45
N ASN A 961 -13.55 17.62 -25.29
CA ASN A 961 -12.22 18.16 -24.94
C ASN A 961 -12.11 18.99 -23.64
N GLY A 962 -13.06 18.90 -22.71
CA GLY A 962 -12.92 19.49 -21.36
C GLY A 962 -13.03 21.02 -21.25
N ALA A 963 -13.69 21.71 -22.19
CA ALA A 963 -13.86 23.17 -22.11
C ALA A 963 -14.70 23.63 -20.89
N LEU A 964 -14.29 24.74 -20.26
CA LEU A 964 -14.88 25.31 -19.04
C LEU A 964 -15.97 26.34 -19.38
N TYR A 965 -17.04 26.44 -18.57
CA TYR A 965 -17.92 27.62 -18.56
C TYR A 965 -17.31 28.64 -17.61
N LYS A 966 -16.89 29.79 -18.13
CA LYS A 966 -16.50 30.91 -17.29
C LYS A 966 -16.95 32.24 -17.93
N LEU A 967 -17.45 33.19 -17.14
CA LEU A 967 -17.58 34.60 -17.55
C LEU A 967 -16.21 35.26 -17.29
N CYS A 968 -15.29 35.12 -18.25
CA CYS A 968 -13.94 35.67 -18.14
C CYS A 968 -13.59 36.51 -19.36
N LYS A 969 -12.72 37.49 -19.13
CA LYS A 969 -11.97 38.17 -20.18
C LYS A 969 -10.49 37.88 -19.92
N GLY A 970 -9.91 36.96 -20.68
CA GLY A 970 -8.57 36.43 -20.39
C GLY A 970 -8.59 35.50 -19.17
N ASP A 971 -7.64 35.70 -18.24
CA ASP A 971 -7.41 34.80 -17.10
C ASP A 971 -8.19 35.17 -15.82
N LEU A 972 -8.90 36.31 -15.80
CA LEU A 972 -9.70 36.75 -14.64
C LEU A 972 -11.19 36.41 -14.80
N CYS A 973 -11.74 35.76 -13.77
CA CYS A 973 -13.09 35.19 -13.76
C CYS A 973 -13.84 35.63 -12.50
N GLN A 974 -15.16 35.89 -12.60
CA GLN A 974 -15.99 36.30 -11.46
C GLN A 974 -17.17 35.33 -11.23
N CYS A 975 -17.54 35.13 -9.96
CA CYS A 975 -18.66 34.25 -9.60
C CYS A 975 -19.98 34.76 -10.18
N ALA A 976 -20.67 33.90 -10.93
CA ALA A 976 -21.97 34.18 -11.51
C ALA A 976 -22.99 33.09 -11.14
N GLU A 977 -23.12 32.77 -9.85
CA GLU A 977 -24.19 31.90 -9.29
C GLU A 977 -25.43 32.70 -8.84
N VAL A 978 -25.66 33.87 -9.43
CA VAL A 978 -26.90 34.64 -9.18
C VAL A 978 -27.98 34.13 -10.15
N ASN A 979 -29.28 34.31 -9.89
CA ASN A 979 -30.32 33.94 -10.87
C ASN A 979 -30.17 34.71 -12.19
N CYS A 980 -30.74 34.21 -13.30
CA CYS A 980 -30.76 34.96 -14.56
C CYS A 980 -31.63 36.21 -14.43
N SER A 981 -31.25 37.31 -15.07
CA SER A 981 -32.18 38.43 -15.30
C SER A 981 -33.22 38.02 -16.34
N TYR A 982 -34.44 38.49 -16.15
CA TYR A 982 -35.55 38.23 -17.06
C TYR A 982 -35.90 39.52 -17.79
N GLN A 983 -36.01 39.43 -19.11
CA GLN A 983 -36.55 40.52 -19.90
C GLN A 983 -38.00 40.80 -19.46
N LYS A 984 -38.29 42.03 -19.06
CA LYS A 984 -39.62 42.45 -18.65
C LYS A 984 -40.54 42.56 -19.86
N LYS A 985 -41.35 41.51 -20.09
CA LYS A 985 -42.35 41.46 -21.16
C LYS A 985 -43.77 41.85 -20.71
N ASN A 986 -44.05 41.87 -19.40
CA ASN A 986 -45.35 42.22 -18.83
C ASN A 986 -45.56 43.75 -18.73
N ARG A 987 -46.78 44.19 -18.37
CA ARG A 987 -47.11 45.59 -18.06
C ARG A 987 -46.38 46.02 -16.78
N VAL A 988 -45.42 46.94 -16.91
CA VAL A 988 -44.69 47.57 -15.81
C VAL A 988 -45.19 49.00 -15.62
N SER A 989 -45.44 49.41 -14.37
CA SER A 989 -45.92 50.77 -14.05
C SER A 989 -44.81 51.83 -14.18
N ASP A 990 -45.19 53.08 -14.42
CA ASP A 990 -44.23 54.21 -14.52
C ASP A 990 -43.48 54.43 -13.18
N GLU A 991 -44.18 54.21 -12.06
CA GLU A 991 -43.63 54.34 -10.71
C GLU A 991 -42.60 53.24 -10.39
N GLU A 992 -42.85 52.00 -10.80
CA GLU A 992 -41.91 50.88 -10.61
C GLU A 992 -40.58 51.14 -11.35
N ARG A 993 -40.65 51.65 -12.60
CA ARG A 993 -39.45 52.00 -13.37
C ARG A 993 -38.63 53.11 -12.71
N LEU A 994 -39.31 54.14 -12.19
CA LEU A 994 -38.65 55.27 -11.53
C LEU A 994 -38.02 54.86 -10.20
N ASN A 995 -38.77 54.13 -9.36
CA ASN A 995 -38.27 53.62 -8.08
C ASN A 995 -37.07 52.69 -8.29
N LYS A 996 -37.10 51.85 -9.34
CA LYS A 996 -35.95 50.98 -9.66
C LYS A 996 -34.75 51.77 -10.15
N ALA A 997 -34.93 52.74 -11.04
CA ALA A 997 -33.85 53.61 -11.52
C ALA A 997 -33.17 54.41 -10.39
N CYS A 998 -33.92 54.75 -9.34
CA CYS A 998 -33.46 55.50 -8.18
C CYS A 998 -33.15 54.65 -6.95
N GLU A 999 -33.21 53.31 -7.05
CA GLU A 999 -32.88 52.41 -5.95
C GLU A 999 -31.43 52.59 -5.50
N ALA A 1000 -31.20 52.52 -4.18
CA ALA A 1000 -29.85 52.57 -3.62
C ALA A 1000 -28.98 51.44 -4.20
N GLY A 1001 -27.82 51.82 -4.75
CA GLY A 1001 -26.89 50.90 -5.42
C GLY A 1001 -27.13 50.69 -6.93
N MET A 1002 -28.20 51.25 -7.52
CA MET A 1002 -28.33 51.32 -8.98
C MET A 1002 -27.42 52.41 -9.56
N ASP A 1003 -26.49 52.00 -10.39
CA ASP A 1003 -25.35 52.81 -10.82
C ASP A 1003 -25.64 53.52 -12.15
N TYR A 1004 -26.12 52.78 -13.13
CA TYR A 1004 -26.32 53.29 -14.49
C TYR A 1004 -27.70 52.95 -15.05
N VAL A 1005 -28.19 53.83 -15.92
CA VAL A 1005 -29.44 53.65 -16.67
C VAL A 1005 -29.21 54.10 -18.12
N TYR A 1006 -29.22 53.15 -19.05
CA TYR A 1006 -28.87 53.35 -20.45
C TYR A 1006 -29.98 52.91 -21.40
N LYS A 1007 -30.05 53.58 -22.56
CA LYS A 1007 -30.62 53.02 -23.77
C LYS A 1007 -29.47 52.41 -24.58
N ALA A 1008 -29.46 51.10 -24.77
CA ALA A 1008 -28.41 50.40 -25.49
C ALA A 1008 -28.98 49.55 -26.63
N THR A 1009 -28.27 49.53 -27.77
CA THR A 1009 -28.64 48.77 -28.96
C THR A 1009 -27.66 47.62 -29.17
N VAL A 1010 -28.19 46.42 -29.41
CA VAL A 1010 -27.36 45.25 -29.72
C VAL A 1010 -26.83 45.40 -31.14
N VAL A 1011 -25.51 45.51 -31.30
CA VAL A 1011 -24.85 45.67 -32.61
C VAL A 1011 -24.07 44.43 -33.04
N GLY A 1012 -23.90 43.47 -32.14
CA GLY A 1012 -23.25 42.18 -32.41
C GLY A 1012 -23.48 41.21 -31.25
N MET A 1013 -23.44 39.92 -31.55
CA MET A 1013 -23.60 38.85 -30.55
C MET A 1013 -22.59 37.74 -30.86
N ASP A 1014 -21.74 37.40 -29.89
CA ASP A 1014 -20.85 36.24 -29.92
C ASP A 1014 -21.38 35.20 -28.92
N LEU A 1015 -22.16 34.26 -29.44
CA LEU A 1015 -22.88 33.25 -28.65
C LEU A 1015 -22.09 31.94 -28.62
N LYS A 1016 -21.25 31.76 -27.61
CA LYS A 1016 -20.41 30.57 -27.46
C LYS A 1016 -20.99 29.57 -26.47
N GLN A 1017 -20.33 28.41 -26.36
CA GLN A 1017 -20.66 27.41 -25.36
C GLN A 1017 -20.21 27.80 -23.96
N ASP A 1018 -19.29 28.75 -23.78
CA ASP A 1018 -18.69 29.12 -22.49
C ASP A 1018 -19.23 30.43 -21.92
N SER A 1019 -19.46 31.45 -22.76
CA SER A 1019 -20.09 32.72 -22.40
C SER A 1019 -20.81 33.36 -23.59
N ASP A 1020 -21.90 34.09 -23.34
CA ASP A 1020 -22.55 34.93 -24.34
C ASP A 1020 -22.03 36.36 -24.19
N ILE A 1021 -21.46 36.91 -25.26
CA ILE A 1021 -20.98 38.30 -25.31
C ILE A 1021 -21.91 39.09 -26.23
N TYR A 1022 -22.48 40.17 -25.70
CA TYR A 1022 -23.32 41.08 -26.44
C TYR A 1022 -22.62 42.42 -26.63
N ASP A 1023 -22.36 42.79 -27.88
CA ASP A 1023 -21.82 44.10 -28.23
C ASP A 1023 -22.96 45.11 -28.20
N MET A 1024 -22.96 45.97 -27.19
CA MET A 1024 -24.03 46.92 -26.93
C MET A 1024 -23.53 48.34 -27.16
N LYS A 1025 -24.10 49.03 -28.15
CA LYS A 1025 -23.86 50.46 -28.36
C LYS A 1025 -24.76 51.27 -27.44
N VAL A 1026 -24.17 52.02 -26.51
CA VAL A 1026 -24.92 52.90 -25.61
C VAL A 1026 -25.35 54.13 -26.39
N GLU A 1027 -26.64 54.23 -26.75
CA GLU A 1027 -27.16 55.33 -27.57
C GLU A 1027 -27.49 56.57 -26.75
N LEU A 1028 -27.97 56.39 -25.51
CA LEU A 1028 -28.39 57.48 -24.65
C LEU A 1028 -28.12 57.13 -23.19
N VAL A 1029 -27.50 58.07 -22.46
CA VAL A 1029 -27.26 57.95 -21.02
C VAL A 1029 -28.34 58.70 -20.24
N LEU A 1030 -29.19 57.97 -19.52
CA LEU A 1030 -30.26 58.56 -18.69
C LEU A 1030 -29.80 58.82 -17.25
N LYS A 1031 -28.92 57.96 -16.72
CA LYS A 1031 -28.25 58.12 -15.43
C LYS A 1031 -26.77 57.77 -15.61
N LYS A 1032 -25.89 58.71 -15.28
CA LYS A 1032 -24.43 58.49 -15.30
C LYS A 1032 -24.05 57.58 -14.12
N GLY A 1033 -23.26 56.55 -14.40
CA GLY A 1033 -22.71 55.63 -13.40
C GLY A 1033 -21.19 55.71 -13.32
N THR A 1034 -20.58 54.61 -12.90
CA THR A 1034 -19.13 54.48 -12.65
C THR A 1034 -18.27 54.50 -13.94
N ASP A 1035 -18.83 54.10 -15.09
CA ASP A 1035 -18.16 54.21 -16.40
C ASP A 1035 -18.48 55.57 -17.05
N GLU A 1036 -17.46 56.40 -17.24
CA GLU A 1036 -17.58 57.74 -17.82
C GLU A 1036 -17.46 57.71 -19.36
N GLU A 1037 -18.05 58.71 -20.03
CA GLU A 1037 -18.00 58.88 -21.49
C GLU A 1037 -18.46 57.67 -22.32
N VAL A 1038 -19.52 56.97 -21.88
CA VAL A 1038 -20.03 55.76 -22.55
C VAL A 1038 -20.94 56.04 -23.74
N GLU A 1039 -21.53 57.24 -23.84
CA GLU A 1039 -22.52 57.58 -24.87
C GLU A 1039 -21.90 57.54 -26.28
N GLY A 1040 -22.56 56.84 -27.20
CA GLY A 1040 -22.09 56.59 -28.57
C GLY A 1040 -21.07 55.46 -28.71
N LYS A 1041 -20.48 54.96 -27.62
CA LYS A 1041 -19.46 53.89 -27.63
C LYS A 1041 -20.11 52.49 -27.51
N VAL A 1042 -19.38 51.47 -27.96
CA VAL A 1042 -19.75 50.06 -27.78
C VAL A 1042 -19.15 49.55 -26.47
N ARG A 1043 -19.93 48.76 -25.74
CA ARG A 1043 -19.53 48.06 -24.51
C ARG A 1043 -19.92 46.60 -24.59
N LEU A 1044 -19.10 45.75 -23.99
CA LEU A 1044 -19.32 44.31 -23.93
C LEU A 1044 -20.18 43.98 -22.72
N PHE A 1045 -21.35 43.40 -22.97
CA PHE A 1045 -22.23 42.87 -21.94
C PHE A 1045 -22.13 41.36 -21.91
N LEU A 1046 -21.74 40.82 -20.77
CA LEU A 1046 -21.46 39.41 -20.58
C LEU A 1046 -22.65 38.72 -19.92
N ALA A 1047 -23.08 37.59 -20.47
CA ALA A 1047 -24.16 36.79 -19.91
C ALA A 1047 -23.88 35.28 -19.97
N ARG A 1048 -24.59 34.50 -19.15
CA ARG A 1048 -24.49 33.04 -19.19
C ARG A 1048 -25.31 32.47 -20.36
N PRO A 1049 -24.80 31.46 -21.09
CA PRO A 1049 -25.55 30.81 -22.16
C PRO A 1049 -26.89 30.22 -21.70
N SER A 1050 -27.00 29.76 -20.45
CA SER A 1050 -28.27 29.29 -19.85
C SER A 1050 -29.32 30.39 -19.66
N CYS A 1051 -28.91 31.67 -19.62
CA CYS A 1051 -29.81 32.81 -19.51
C CYS A 1051 -30.31 33.33 -20.86
N ARG A 1052 -29.79 32.83 -21.98
CA ARG A 1052 -30.10 33.32 -23.35
C ARG A 1052 -31.60 33.41 -23.63
N GLY A 1053 -32.35 32.36 -23.29
CA GLY A 1053 -33.81 32.34 -23.46
C GLY A 1053 -34.58 33.34 -22.59
N HIS A 1054 -34.04 33.69 -21.41
CA HIS A 1054 -34.66 34.62 -20.47
C HIS A 1054 -34.33 36.09 -20.77
N LEU A 1055 -33.17 36.36 -21.36
CA LEU A 1055 -32.71 37.69 -21.73
C LEU A 1055 -33.36 38.22 -23.01
N GLY A 1056 -33.62 37.35 -23.99
CA GLY A 1056 -34.39 37.71 -25.20
C GLY A 1056 -33.82 38.90 -25.98
N LEU A 1057 -32.49 39.07 -25.97
CA LEU A 1057 -31.78 40.12 -26.68
C LEU A 1057 -31.69 39.76 -28.18
N VAL A 1058 -31.94 40.75 -29.04
CA VAL A 1058 -31.98 40.58 -30.50
C VAL A 1058 -31.11 41.65 -31.14
N GLU A 1059 -30.28 41.26 -32.10
CA GLU A 1059 -29.43 42.16 -32.87
C GLU A 1059 -30.26 43.23 -33.60
N GLY A 1060 -29.79 44.48 -33.59
CA GLY A 1060 -30.47 45.64 -34.19
C GLY A 1060 -31.62 46.22 -33.36
N LYS A 1061 -31.96 45.64 -32.19
CA LYS A 1061 -33.00 46.14 -31.29
C LYS A 1061 -32.41 46.93 -30.11
N SER A 1062 -33.15 47.94 -29.64
CA SER A 1062 -32.77 48.75 -28.46
C SER A 1062 -33.45 48.27 -27.18
N TYR A 1063 -32.76 48.41 -26.06
CA TYR A 1063 -33.21 48.00 -24.74
C TYR A 1063 -32.91 49.08 -23.69
N LEU A 1064 -33.82 49.22 -22.72
CA LEU A 1064 -33.59 49.94 -21.47
C LEU A 1064 -32.86 49.00 -20.50
N ILE A 1065 -31.63 49.37 -20.14
CA ILE A 1065 -30.78 48.59 -19.24
C ILE A 1065 -30.46 49.40 -18.00
N MET A 1066 -30.75 48.85 -16.81
CA MET A 1066 -30.35 49.43 -15.52
C MET A 1066 -29.51 48.42 -14.74
N GLY A 1067 -28.35 48.82 -14.24
CA GLY A 1067 -27.47 47.91 -13.50
C GLY A 1067 -26.82 48.57 -12.29
N ARG A 1068 -26.29 47.73 -11.40
CA ARG A 1068 -25.65 48.15 -10.15
C ARG A 1068 -24.13 48.24 -10.31
N SER A 1069 -23.46 48.99 -9.44
CA SER A 1069 -22.00 49.17 -9.50
C SER A 1069 -21.26 47.84 -9.25
N VAL A 1070 -21.87 46.92 -8.50
CA VAL A 1070 -21.33 45.56 -8.25
C VAL A 1070 -21.32 44.66 -9.49
N ASP A 1071 -22.12 45.01 -10.51
CA ASP A 1071 -22.17 44.31 -11.80
C ASP A 1071 -21.22 44.96 -12.84
N LEU A 1072 -20.36 45.91 -12.38
CA LEU A 1072 -19.33 46.61 -13.15
C LEU A 1072 -17.92 46.36 -12.58
N PRO A 1073 -17.43 45.11 -12.53
CA PRO A 1073 -16.06 44.84 -12.11
C PRO A 1073 -15.04 45.51 -13.06
N LYS A 1074 -13.92 45.99 -12.51
CA LYS A 1074 -12.73 46.31 -13.30
C LYS A 1074 -11.98 45.01 -13.60
N LEU A 1075 -12.03 44.56 -14.85
CA LEU A 1075 -11.31 43.38 -15.33
C LEU A 1075 -10.32 43.82 -16.42
N GLY A 1076 -9.02 43.54 -16.20
CA GLY A 1076 -7.95 43.90 -17.13
C GLY A 1076 -7.82 45.42 -17.38
N GLY A 1077 -8.09 46.25 -16.37
CA GLY A 1077 -8.01 47.71 -16.48
C GLY A 1077 -9.24 48.40 -17.10
N SER A 1078 -10.26 47.64 -17.54
CA SER A 1078 -11.50 48.14 -18.15
C SER A 1078 -12.74 47.69 -17.38
N LEU A 1079 -13.77 48.53 -17.29
CA LEU A 1079 -15.07 48.14 -16.72
C LEU A 1079 -15.76 47.15 -17.66
N GLN A 1080 -16.30 46.06 -17.10
CA GLN A 1080 -17.07 45.05 -17.84
C GLN A 1080 -18.50 45.01 -17.33
N TYR A 1081 -19.48 44.87 -18.22
CA TYR A 1081 -20.89 44.85 -17.85
C TYR A 1081 -21.36 43.41 -17.70
N ILE A 1082 -21.78 43.00 -16.50
CA ILE A 1082 -22.34 41.66 -16.26
C ILE A 1082 -23.87 41.76 -16.16
N LEU A 1083 -24.58 40.95 -16.94
CA LEU A 1083 -26.04 40.81 -16.84
C LEU A 1083 -26.39 39.82 -15.70
N GLY A 1084 -26.53 40.35 -14.48
CA GLY A 1084 -26.85 39.61 -13.25
C GLY A 1084 -28.34 39.65 -12.86
N GLU A 1085 -28.77 38.90 -11.83
CA GLU A 1085 -30.19 38.78 -11.40
C GLU A 1085 -30.90 40.13 -11.24
N GLN A 1086 -30.17 41.14 -10.76
CA GLN A 1086 -30.73 42.46 -10.43
C GLN A 1086 -30.67 43.44 -11.60
N THR A 1087 -30.07 43.07 -12.73
CA THR A 1087 -30.04 43.89 -13.94
C THR A 1087 -31.43 43.99 -14.54
N TRP A 1088 -31.92 45.22 -14.70
CA TRP A 1088 -33.21 45.49 -15.34
C TRP A 1088 -33.04 45.51 -16.86
N ILE A 1089 -33.83 44.71 -17.58
CA ILE A 1089 -33.82 44.67 -19.04
C ILE A 1089 -35.26 44.77 -19.54
N GLU A 1090 -35.54 45.80 -20.33
CA GLU A 1090 -36.84 46.02 -20.95
C GLU A 1090 -36.65 46.42 -22.43
N TYR A 1091 -37.42 45.82 -23.34
CA TYR A 1091 -37.35 46.18 -24.77
C TYR A 1091 -37.77 47.64 -24.96
N TRP A 1092 -37.01 48.41 -25.74
CA TRP A 1092 -37.33 49.80 -26.06
C TRP A 1092 -37.92 49.85 -27.49
N PRO A 1093 -39.26 49.96 -27.65
CA PRO A 1093 -39.87 49.95 -28.97
C PRO A 1093 -39.48 51.17 -29.81
N THR A 1094 -39.45 51.01 -31.13
CA THR A 1094 -39.20 52.14 -32.03
C THR A 1094 -40.42 53.06 -32.12
N ARG A 1095 -40.23 54.28 -32.64
CA ARG A 1095 -41.35 55.22 -32.87
C ARG A 1095 -42.37 54.65 -33.86
N GLU A 1096 -41.92 53.87 -34.83
CA GLU A 1096 -42.77 53.21 -35.84
C GLU A 1096 -43.60 52.05 -35.25
N GLU A 1097 -43.07 51.37 -34.23
CA GLU A 1097 -43.78 50.33 -33.47
C GLU A 1097 -44.74 50.91 -32.43
N SER A 1098 -44.56 52.16 -31.99
CA SER A 1098 -45.37 52.81 -30.96
C SER A 1098 -46.89 52.90 -31.19
N PRO A 1099 -47.43 52.86 -32.44
CA PRO A 1099 -48.88 52.83 -32.66
C PRO A 1099 -49.54 51.49 -32.32
N THR A 1100 -48.79 50.39 -32.22
CA THR A 1100 -49.38 49.07 -31.93
C THR A 1100 -49.83 48.98 -30.46
N PRO A 1101 -50.98 48.35 -30.14
CA PRO A 1101 -51.47 48.24 -28.77
C PRO A 1101 -50.46 47.58 -27.81
N GLU A 1102 -49.63 46.68 -28.34
CA GLU A 1102 -48.61 45.94 -27.58
C GLU A 1102 -47.41 46.81 -27.17
N HIS A 1103 -47.03 47.80 -27.98
CA HIS A 1103 -45.82 48.61 -27.75
C HIS A 1103 -46.11 50.05 -27.31
N ARG A 1104 -47.35 50.54 -27.51
CA ARG A 1104 -47.76 51.90 -27.17
C ARG A 1104 -47.55 52.27 -25.70
N GLU A 1105 -48.03 51.43 -24.79
CA GLU A 1105 -47.91 51.68 -23.35
C GLU A 1105 -46.44 51.68 -22.89
N ARG A 1106 -45.64 50.73 -23.39
CA ARG A 1106 -44.22 50.63 -23.06
C ARG A 1106 -43.42 51.82 -23.60
N TYR A 1107 -43.67 52.23 -24.84
CA TYR A 1107 -43.01 53.39 -25.45
C TYR A 1107 -43.31 54.68 -24.68
N ILE A 1108 -44.58 54.90 -24.30
CA ILE A 1108 -45.00 56.07 -23.51
C ILE A 1108 -44.35 56.05 -22.13
N GLY A 1109 -44.40 54.91 -21.42
CA GLY A 1109 -43.87 54.78 -20.06
C GLY A 1109 -42.35 54.99 -19.99
N ILE A 1110 -41.59 54.38 -20.91
CA ILE A 1110 -40.15 54.58 -21.00
C ILE A 1110 -39.80 56.03 -21.40
N THR A 1111 -40.59 56.65 -22.30
CA THR A 1111 -40.38 58.07 -22.68
C THR A 1111 -40.63 59.02 -21.50
N LYS A 1112 -41.63 58.74 -20.66
CA LYS A 1112 -41.86 59.49 -19.42
C LYS A 1112 -40.68 59.34 -18.46
N LEU A 1113 -40.20 58.10 -18.23
CA LEU A 1113 -39.02 57.85 -17.40
C LEU A 1113 -37.81 58.65 -17.89
N LYS A 1114 -37.53 58.62 -19.21
CA LYS A 1114 -36.48 59.42 -19.84
C LYS A 1114 -36.63 60.91 -19.50
N ASN A 1115 -37.83 61.48 -19.68
CA ASN A 1115 -38.06 62.89 -19.42
C ASN A 1115 -37.92 63.25 -17.93
N SER A 1116 -38.35 62.35 -17.03
CA SER A 1116 -38.23 62.53 -15.58
C SER A 1116 -36.77 62.50 -15.12
N LEU A 1117 -36.00 61.49 -15.54
CA LEU A 1117 -34.58 61.35 -15.16
C LEU A 1117 -33.70 62.49 -15.70
N LEU A 1118 -33.99 62.97 -16.92
CA LEU A 1118 -33.27 64.10 -17.52
C LEU A 1118 -33.58 65.45 -16.85
N ARG A 1119 -34.77 65.63 -16.26
CA ARG A 1119 -35.19 66.90 -15.64
C ARG A 1119 -34.93 66.99 -14.15
N TYR A 1120 -35.20 65.94 -13.38
CA TYR A 1120 -35.23 66.02 -11.92
C TYR A 1120 -34.07 65.30 -11.23
N ARG A 1121 -33.35 64.40 -11.93
CA ARG A 1121 -32.41 63.40 -11.35
C ARG A 1121 -33.06 62.62 -10.19
N CYS A 1122 -32.46 61.52 -9.75
CA CYS A 1122 -32.96 60.83 -8.55
C CYS A 1122 -32.67 61.71 -7.33
N THR A 1123 -33.70 62.20 -6.64
CA THR A 1123 -33.54 62.84 -5.34
C THR A 1123 -33.06 61.79 -4.34
N SER A 1124 -31.91 62.07 -3.72
CA SER A 1124 -31.27 61.25 -2.67
C SER A 1124 -32.19 60.95 -1.50
#